data_AF-A0A4V0IJY6-F1
#
_entry.id   AF-A0A4V0IJY6-F1
#
_cell.length_a   1.000
_cell.length_b   1.000
_cell.length_c   1.000
_cell.angle_alpha   90.00
_cell.angle_beta   90.00
_cell.angle_gamma   90.00
#
_symmetry.space_group_name_H-M   'P 1'
#
loop_
_entity.id
_entity.type
_entity.pdbx_description
1 polymer ?
#
loop_
_entity_poly.entity_id
_entity_poly.type
_entity_poly.pdbx_seq_one_letter_code
_entity_poly.pdbx_strand_id
1 'polypeptide(L)'
;MSRVPRIIDRNRRATVTTFDLAPIQVSKEEHEKERSRWLGKMEEVEKRLMDAETLNSSLTINKAELKKKIVDMEKGQRPMIDANRKLSDRNKVLQQEVKKVEQRFSHSRDDFLTLKDIHERLLKENACLKEKRVSPEKLEELSRYRNKVLEYSKCITALRSSAYEKDKRYEMLVQKFKRLQKCLKKSENDDDRMSNGGSDCSAASTVSLDTITEDFEEVFAKDIETDYQALYRENAELQRALNELQLNTSDLSEESFLRDQISFANSTIEQQQLVIDATQDMMSQTAQLKSTIAGQQEHIRSLETTVDDLKQQIASQTERNDVLEFQVLEMEENQKQQDTIAAKQSTFESEKTQLLKELDEVKKAHANQLKSIALIKKELEDHKAAAPSVKPTLSESEQVDALQQKFEKAEAANVSINEELRSASKELGKIRFQMQGKESDLSRERKMTEALSAQLQSVVSSSQEEALKKEEELKKLKATVELQQAEIEKMHEDKKEADQKFKNLEKEYAAYRDEQRPEIKTELERRYEEAKYRLKNALEKIHDYELLYEAAKKSENDGSISKHLEEELIEVKEFNAHLERQFQSQSDIIEALKKKLLQHRSFCDKINKLSELEDASRIQEELVMFSRENNCDEGKIAANIALIIKDIRKNTFYSPLEISTAHHKIRPYSSVDSSAEWQSNSSEGIVSPDEHDE
;
A
#
# COMPACT_ATOMS: atom_id res chain seq x y z
N MET A 1 57.26 36.59 -4.21
CA MET A 1 58.51 37.33 -4.47
C MET A 1 58.76 38.31 -3.32
N SER A 2 60.02 38.56 -2.98
CA SER A 2 60.40 39.37 -1.81
C SER A 2 60.36 40.88 -2.06
N ARG A 3 60.03 41.67 -1.02
CA ARG A 3 60.50 43.05 -0.83
C ARG A 3 60.37 43.46 0.65
N VAL A 4 61.43 43.20 1.42
CA VAL A 4 61.59 43.72 2.79
C VAL A 4 62.23 45.11 2.70
N PRO A 5 61.66 46.16 3.32
CA PRO A 5 62.30 47.48 3.37
C PRO A 5 63.63 47.43 4.13
N ARG A 6 64.68 48.04 3.60
CA ARG A 6 65.97 48.18 4.29
C ARG A 6 65.89 49.31 5.32
N ILE A 7 66.23 49.00 6.57
CA ILE A 7 66.56 50.02 7.57
C ILE A 7 67.86 50.71 7.13
N ILE A 8 67.92 52.05 7.21
CA ILE A 8 69.10 52.84 6.83
C ILE A 8 69.80 53.34 8.10
N ASP A 9 70.81 52.60 8.54
CA ASP A 9 71.70 53.06 9.60
C ASP A 9 72.53 54.27 9.15
N ARG A 10 72.19 55.46 9.64
CA ARG A 10 73.01 56.68 9.48
C ARG A 10 74.15 56.71 10.51
N ASN A 11 74.98 55.68 10.51
CA ASN A 11 76.12 55.55 11.41
C ASN A 11 77.30 56.44 10.94
N ARG A 12 77.15 57.76 11.11
CA ARG A 12 78.16 58.77 10.75
C ARG A 12 79.35 58.71 11.72
N ARG A 13 80.46 58.09 11.29
CA ARG A 13 81.75 58.25 11.98
C ARG A 13 82.35 59.63 11.70
N ALA A 14 82.72 60.29 12.80
CA ALA A 14 83.77 61.29 13.00
C ALA A 14 84.23 62.20 11.83
N THR A 15 84.16 63.52 12.08
CA THR A 15 85.38 64.34 12.17
C THR A 15 85.30 65.21 13.42
N VAL A 16 86.16 64.97 14.41
CA VAL A 16 86.32 65.86 15.56
C VAL A 16 87.43 66.86 15.23
N THR A 17 87.07 68.13 15.04
CA THR A 17 88.03 69.23 14.93
C THR A 17 88.30 69.77 16.34
N THR A 18 89.46 69.46 16.90
CA THR A 18 89.94 70.09 18.14
C THR A 18 90.27 71.55 17.86
N PHE A 19 89.58 72.46 18.55
CA PHE A 19 89.93 73.87 18.66
C PHE A 19 90.10 74.21 20.13
N ASP A 20 91.19 74.91 20.47
CA ASP A 20 91.52 75.25 21.85
C ASP A 20 90.56 76.27 22.46
N LEU A 21 90.21 76.08 23.73
CA LEU A 21 89.36 76.98 24.51
C LEU A 21 90.12 77.47 25.75
N ALA A 22 90.38 78.78 25.81
CA ALA A 22 90.92 79.42 27.00
C ALA A 22 89.80 79.75 28.01
N PRO A 23 90.03 79.66 29.35
CA PRO A 23 88.98 79.92 30.33
C PRO A 23 88.71 81.42 30.53
N ILE A 24 87.43 81.80 30.59
CA ILE A 24 86.98 83.14 31.00
C ILE A 24 86.32 83.03 32.38
N GLN A 25 86.66 83.96 33.29
CA GLN A 25 86.02 84.04 34.61
C GLN A 25 84.68 84.78 34.51
N VAL A 26 83.60 84.14 34.97
CA VAL A 26 82.22 84.67 34.97
C VAL A 26 81.84 85.13 36.38
N SER A 27 81.03 86.18 36.52
CA SER A 27 80.65 86.68 37.85
C SER A 27 79.67 85.75 38.56
N LYS A 28 79.64 85.83 39.90
CA LYS A 28 78.77 84.98 40.73
C LYS A 28 77.28 85.17 40.46
N GLU A 29 76.86 86.39 40.11
CA GLU A 29 75.45 86.69 39.81
C GLU A 29 75.03 86.16 38.43
N GLU A 30 75.89 86.29 37.42
CA GLU A 30 75.66 85.68 36.09
C GLU A 30 75.62 84.16 36.18
N HIS A 31 76.52 83.55 36.96
CA HIS A 31 76.53 82.12 37.22
C HIS A 31 75.23 81.64 37.88
N GLU A 32 74.68 82.38 38.86
CA GLU A 32 73.43 81.98 39.52
C GLU A 32 72.18 82.22 38.66
N LYS A 33 72.19 83.26 37.81
CA LYS A 33 71.14 83.50 36.79
C LYS A 33 71.13 82.39 35.74
N GLU A 34 72.30 82.04 35.19
CA GLU A 34 72.42 80.99 34.19
C GLU A 34 72.12 79.60 34.82
N ARG A 35 72.51 79.36 36.08
CA ARG A 35 72.05 78.18 36.84
C ARG A 35 70.54 78.12 36.96
N SER A 36 69.88 79.20 37.41
CA SER A 36 68.42 79.26 37.51
C SER A 36 67.73 79.01 36.17
N ARG A 37 68.32 79.53 35.08
CA ARG A 37 67.87 79.29 33.70
C ARG A 37 68.05 77.84 33.26
N TRP A 38 69.14 77.17 33.66
CA TRP A 38 69.33 75.73 33.38
C TRP A 38 68.42 74.85 34.22
N LEU A 39 68.14 75.20 35.48
CA LEU A 39 67.14 74.53 36.31
C LEU A 39 65.75 74.64 35.68
N GLY A 40 65.29 75.84 35.32
CA GLY A 40 63.99 76.01 34.66
C GLY A 40 63.89 75.30 33.29
N LYS A 41 64.97 75.20 32.52
CA LYS A 41 65.03 74.35 31.32
C LYS A 41 64.97 72.86 31.64
N MET A 42 65.62 72.42 32.73
CA MET A 42 65.64 71.03 33.16
C MET A 42 64.25 70.60 33.64
N GLU A 43 63.59 71.42 34.46
CA GLU A 43 62.18 71.26 34.86
C GLU A 43 61.24 71.22 33.64
N GLU A 44 61.46 72.08 32.63
CA GLU A 44 60.67 72.07 31.39
C GLU A 44 60.89 70.79 30.56
N VAL A 45 62.11 70.25 30.53
CA VAL A 45 62.45 68.99 29.85
C VAL A 45 61.93 67.77 30.62
N GLU A 46 62.05 67.75 31.94
CA GLU A 46 61.48 66.72 32.81
C GLU A 46 59.96 66.66 32.71
N LYS A 47 59.30 67.83 32.69
CA LYS A 47 57.86 67.92 32.43
C LYS A 47 57.50 67.37 31.05
N ARG A 48 58.20 67.77 29.98
CA ARG A 48 57.99 67.23 28.63
C ARG A 48 58.22 65.72 28.56
N LEU A 49 59.16 65.18 29.33
CA LEU A 49 59.41 63.74 29.42
C LEU A 49 58.23 63.03 30.09
N MET A 50 57.71 63.57 31.21
CA MET A 50 56.54 63.05 31.91
C MET A 50 55.26 63.10 31.04
N ASP A 51 55.06 64.21 30.31
CA ASP A 51 53.97 64.37 29.33
C ASP A 51 54.11 63.34 28.17
N ALA A 52 55.34 63.03 27.74
CA ALA A 52 55.61 62.02 26.71
C ALA A 52 55.45 60.57 27.22
N GLU A 53 55.83 60.28 28.47
CA GLU A 53 55.66 58.97 29.10
C GLU A 53 54.18 58.64 29.34
N THR A 54 53.40 59.61 29.83
CA THR A 54 51.95 59.46 30.00
C THR A 54 51.23 59.28 28.65
N LEU A 55 51.62 60.03 27.61
CA LEU A 55 51.13 59.84 26.25
C LEU A 55 51.49 58.46 25.68
N ASN A 56 52.72 57.98 25.89
CA ASN A 56 53.17 56.67 25.41
C ASN A 56 52.48 55.50 26.15
N SER A 57 52.19 55.67 27.45
CA SER A 57 51.37 54.74 28.23
C SER A 57 49.94 54.68 27.68
N SER A 58 49.30 55.84 27.47
CA SER A 58 47.98 55.94 26.83
C SER A 58 47.96 55.30 25.44
N LEU A 59 48.96 55.56 24.60
CA LEU A 59 49.10 54.93 23.27
C LEU A 59 49.19 53.40 23.37
N THR A 60 49.89 52.89 24.38
CA THR A 60 50.07 51.45 24.63
C THR A 60 48.75 50.79 25.06
N ILE A 61 47.97 51.45 25.91
CA ILE A 61 46.62 51.00 26.33
C ILE A 61 45.68 50.99 25.13
N ASN A 62 45.56 52.10 24.40
CA ASN A 62 44.73 52.20 23.18
C ASN A 62 45.10 51.12 22.14
N LYS A 63 46.40 50.82 21.97
CA LYS A 63 46.89 49.76 21.08
C LYS A 63 46.51 48.34 21.55
N ALA A 64 46.40 48.12 22.86
CA ALA A 64 45.91 46.85 23.41
C ALA A 64 44.39 46.72 23.26
N GLU A 65 43.63 47.79 23.51
CA GLU A 65 42.18 47.83 23.34
C GLU A 65 41.75 47.65 21.87
N LEU A 66 42.40 48.33 20.93
CA LEU A 66 42.15 48.14 19.50
C LEU A 66 42.47 46.71 19.04
N LYS A 67 43.56 46.10 19.52
CA LYS A 67 43.87 44.69 19.26
C LYS A 67 42.78 43.76 19.80
N LYS A 68 42.33 43.98 21.04
CA LYS A 68 41.23 43.22 21.64
C LYS A 68 39.96 43.34 20.80
N LYS A 69 39.57 44.57 20.42
CA LYS A 69 38.38 44.83 19.60
C LYS A 69 38.45 44.16 18.22
N ILE A 70 39.63 44.11 17.59
CA ILE A 70 39.83 43.36 16.34
C ILE A 70 39.57 41.87 16.56
N VAL A 71 40.18 41.24 17.57
CA VAL A 71 39.98 39.81 17.88
C VAL A 71 38.53 39.49 18.24
N ASP A 72 37.85 40.36 18.99
CA ASP A 72 36.44 40.21 19.34
C ASP A 72 35.53 40.31 18.09
N MET A 73 35.84 41.20 17.14
CA MET A 73 35.13 41.28 15.85
C MET A 73 35.40 40.08 14.94
N GLU A 74 36.66 39.63 14.81
CA GLU A 74 37.02 38.42 14.04
C GLU A 74 36.31 37.17 14.60
N LYS A 75 36.24 37.06 15.92
CA LYS A 75 35.51 35.99 16.63
C LYS A 75 34.01 36.04 16.38
N GLY A 76 33.41 37.24 16.23
CA GLY A 76 32.01 37.41 15.85
C GLY A 76 31.72 37.11 14.38
N GLN A 77 32.63 37.48 13.47
CA GLN A 77 32.46 37.26 12.02
C GLN A 77 32.65 35.79 11.62
N ARG A 78 33.54 35.05 12.29
CA ARG A 78 33.87 33.67 11.89
C ARG A 78 32.67 32.71 11.86
N PRO A 79 31.76 32.68 12.86
CA PRO A 79 30.51 31.91 12.77
C PRO A 79 29.62 32.30 11.58
N MET A 80 29.57 33.58 11.20
CA MET A 80 28.80 34.02 10.03
C MET A 80 29.41 33.53 8.71
N ILE A 81 30.75 33.54 8.61
CA ILE A 81 31.49 33.00 7.46
C ILE A 81 31.25 31.48 7.35
N ASP A 82 31.34 30.74 8.46
CA ASP A 82 31.10 29.30 8.49
C ASP A 82 29.62 28.96 8.20
N ALA A 83 28.66 29.80 8.61
CA ALA A 83 27.25 29.67 8.25
C ALA A 83 27.01 29.93 6.76
N ASN A 84 27.54 31.03 6.20
CA ASN A 84 27.42 31.35 4.78
C ASN A 84 28.08 30.28 3.89
N ARG A 85 29.19 29.69 4.34
CA ARG A 85 29.81 28.54 3.66
C ARG A 85 28.86 27.34 3.63
N LYS A 86 28.27 26.95 4.77
CA LYS A 86 27.28 25.87 4.85
C LYS A 86 26.04 26.14 3.99
N LEU A 87 25.58 27.39 3.90
CA LEU A 87 24.48 27.79 3.01
C LEU A 87 24.88 27.70 1.53
N SER A 88 26.09 28.12 1.16
CA SER A 88 26.62 27.98 -0.20
C SER A 88 26.74 26.50 -0.61
N ASP A 89 27.26 25.65 0.27
CA ASP A 89 27.39 24.21 0.00
C ASP A 89 26.02 23.51 -0.07
N ARG A 90 25.03 23.90 0.76
CA ARG A 90 23.63 23.46 0.60
C ARG A 90 23.02 23.92 -0.72
N ASN A 91 23.25 25.16 -1.14
CA ASN A 91 22.73 25.69 -2.41
C ASN A 91 23.31 24.91 -3.62
N LYS A 92 24.59 24.53 -3.60
CA LYS A 92 25.17 23.64 -4.62
C LYS A 92 24.47 22.28 -4.70
N VAL A 93 24.13 21.67 -3.57
CA VAL A 93 23.37 20.40 -3.53
C VAL A 93 21.97 20.61 -4.10
N LEU A 94 21.26 21.66 -3.71
CA LEU A 94 19.93 21.98 -4.27
C LEU A 94 19.99 22.21 -5.78
N GLN A 95 21.00 22.91 -6.29
CA GLN A 95 21.22 23.09 -7.74
C GLN A 95 21.54 21.77 -8.47
N GLN A 96 22.16 20.79 -7.80
CA GLN A 96 22.37 19.45 -8.36
C GLN A 96 21.07 18.63 -8.38
N GLU A 97 20.24 18.71 -7.33
CA GLU A 97 18.94 18.03 -7.32
C GLU A 97 17.95 18.64 -8.32
N VAL A 98 17.92 19.98 -8.46
CA VAL A 98 17.14 20.66 -9.51
C VAL A 98 17.54 20.14 -10.89
N LYS A 99 18.83 20.07 -11.21
CA LYS A 99 19.31 19.53 -12.49
C LYS A 99 18.94 18.07 -12.73
N LYS A 100 18.93 17.22 -11.69
CA LYS A 100 18.44 15.83 -11.78
C LYS A 100 16.95 15.78 -12.08
N VAL A 101 16.15 16.67 -11.49
CA VAL A 101 14.70 16.77 -11.74
C VAL A 101 14.43 17.30 -13.14
N GLU A 102 15.13 18.33 -13.59
CA GLU A 102 15.08 18.85 -14.97
C GLU A 102 15.44 17.76 -16.00
N GLN A 103 16.52 17.00 -15.76
CA GLN A 103 16.92 15.88 -16.61
C GLN A 103 15.85 14.79 -16.67
N ARG A 104 15.30 14.35 -15.51
CA ARG A 104 14.20 13.38 -15.44
C ARG A 104 12.93 13.88 -16.16
N PHE A 105 12.63 15.17 -16.05
CA PHE A 105 11.49 15.78 -16.73
C PHE A 105 11.66 15.79 -18.25
N SER A 106 12.87 16.04 -18.77
CA SER A 106 13.14 15.88 -20.21
C SER A 106 12.91 14.44 -20.65
N HIS A 107 13.53 13.45 -19.98
CA HIS A 107 13.36 12.04 -20.34
C HIS A 107 11.87 11.65 -20.36
N SER A 108 11.11 12.01 -19.31
CA SER A 108 9.67 11.72 -19.25
C SER A 108 8.84 12.42 -20.33
N ARG A 109 9.22 13.63 -20.76
CA ARG A 109 8.60 14.31 -21.91
C ARG A 109 8.91 13.59 -23.22
N ASP A 110 10.15 13.13 -23.38
CA ASP A 110 10.65 12.51 -24.60
C ASP A 110 10.11 11.06 -24.75
N ASP A 111 9.92 10.37 -23.62
CA ASP A 111 9.12 9.13 -23.50
C ASP A 111 7.64 9.36 -23.87
N PHE A 112 7.03 10.43 -23.37
CA PHE A 112 5.63 10.76 -23.67
C PHE A 112 5.40 11.07 -25.15
N LEU A 113 6.34 11.78 -25.80
CA LEU A 113 6.32 12.00 -27.25
C LEU A 113 6.44 10.68 -28.01
N THR A 114 7.36 9.80 -27.60
CA THR A 114 7.53 8.46 -28.19
C THR A 114 6.25 7.62 -28.07
N LEU A 115 5.61 7.63 -26.90
CA LEU A 115 4.36 6.93 -26.63
C LEU A 115 3.19 7.50 -27.46
N LYS A 116 3.11 8.82 -27.62
CA LYS A 116 2.12 9.50 -28.48
C LYS A 116 2.27 9.06 -29.94
N ASP A 117 3.49 9.01 -30.47
CA ASP A 117 3.74 8.63 -31.86
C ASP A 117 3.45 7.14 -32.12
N ILE A 118 3.70 6.27 -31.13
CA ILE A 118 3.26 4.87 -31.16
C ILE A 118 1.72 4.78 -31.13
N HIS A 119 1.05 5.57 -30.28
CA HIS A 119 -0.40 5.60 -30.20
C HIS A 119 -1.05 6.08 -31.52
N GLU A 120 -0.54 7.15 -32.14
CA GLU A 120 -0.99 7.60 -33.45
C GLU A 120 -0.78 6.55 -34.55
N ARG A 121 0.33 5.81 -34.51
CA ARG A 121 0.61 4.70 -35.44
C ARG A 121 -0.41 3.58 -35.27
N LEU A 122 -0.70 3.18 -34.03
CA LEU A 122 -1.71 2.17 -33.70
C LEU A 122 -3.13 2.61 -34.10
N LEU A 123 -3.48 3.90 -33.95
CA LEU A 123 -4.77 4.43 -34.43
C LEU A 123 -4.88 4.34 -35.97
N LYS A 124 -3.81 4.69 -36.71
CA LYS A 124 -3.75 4.59 -38.18
C LYS A 124 -3.86 3.13 -38.63
N GLU A 125 -3.18 2.19 -37.95
CA GLU A 125 -3.31 0.76 -38.22
C GLU A 125 -4.72 0.22 -37.90
N ASN A 126 -5.31 0.61 -36.77
CA ASN A 126 -6.66 0.21 -36.36
C ASN A 126 -7.73 0.69 -37.37
N ALA A 127 -7.56 1.89 -37.94
CA ALA A 127 -8.40 2.40 -39.02
C ALA A 127 -8.26 1.55 -40.30
N CYS A 128 -7.04 1.25 -40.74
CA CYS A 128 -6.78 0.39 -41.90
C CYS A 128 -7.32 -1.05 -41.70
N LEU A 129 -7.25 -1.59 -40.47
CA LEU A 129 -7.84 -2.89 -40.13
C LEU A 129 -9.37 -2.87 -40.13
N LYS A 130 -10.01 -1.77 -39.69
CA LYS A 130 -11.46 -1.58 -39.81
C LYS A 130 -11.89 -1.52 -41.29
N GLU A 131 -11.20 -0.72 -42.10
CA GLU A 131 -11.41 -0.65 -43.55
C GLU A 131 -11.27 -2.03 -44.21
N LYS A 132 -10.18 -2.77 -43.93
CA LYS A 132 -9.97 -4.14 -44.42
C LYS A 132 -11.05 -5.13 -43.99
N ARG A 133 -11.71 -4.93 -42.84
CA ARG A 133 -12.85 -5.75 -42.38
C ARG A 133 -14.19 -5.37 -43.03
N VAL A 134 -14.33 -4.12 -43.49
CA VAL A 134 -15.52 -3.60 -44.18
C VAL A 134 -15.37 -3.62 -45.71
N SER A 135 -14.18 -3.99 -46.22
CA SER A 135 -13.86 -4.09 -47.64
C SER A 135 -14.97 -4.78 -48.46
N PRO A 136 -15.58 -4.09 -49.46
CA PRO A 136 -16.75 -4.60 -50.17
C PRO A 136 -16.52 -5.97 -50.80
N GLU A 137 -15.32 -6.20 -51.36
CA GLU A 137 -14.92 -7.46 -51.98
C GLU A 137 -15.08 -8.67 -51.05
N LYS A 138 -14.67 -8.56 -49.79
CA LYS A 138 -14.77 -9.66 -48.81
C LYS A 138 -16.20 -9.88 -48.33
N LEU A 139 -17.00 -8.82 -48.23
CA LEU A 139 -18.42 -8.93 -47.93
C LEU A 139 -19.18 -9.56 -49.10
N GLU A 140 -18.79 -9.24 -50.33
CA GLU A 140 -19.34 -9.86 -51.54
C GLU A 140 -18.90 -11.33 -51.66
N GLU A 141 -17.63 -11.66 -51.40
CA GLU A 141 -17.14 -13.05 -51.42
C GLU A 141 -17.86 -13.92 -50.38
N LEU A 142 -18.06 -13.41 -49.15
CA LEU A 142 -18.88 -14.06 -48.13
C LEU A 142 -20.35 -14.21 -48.57
N SER A 143 -20.90 -13.26 -49.33
CA SER A 143 -22.23 -13.37 -49.93
C SER A 143 -22.27 -14.46 -51.01
N ARG A 144 -21.27 -14.52 -51.90
CA ARG A 144 -21.09 -15.57 -52.92
C ARG A 144 -20.99 -16.96 -52.28
N TYR A 145 -20.23 -17.13 -51.19
CA TYR A 145 -20.17 -18.40 -50.44
C TYR A 145 -21.50 -18.77 -49.78
N ARG A 146 -22.19 -17.82 -49.13
CA ARG A 146 -23.52 -18.05 -48.53
C ARG A 146 -24.52 -18.53 -49.58
N ASN A 147 -24.55 -17.89 -50.74
CA ASN A 147 -25.40 -18.29 -51.86
C ASN A 147 -25.02 -19.68 -52.40
N LYS A 148 -23.72 -20.00 -52.54
CA LYS A 148 -23.26 -21.32 -52.97
C LYS A 148 -23.62 -22.44 -51.98
N VAL A 149 -23.55 -22.17 -50.67
CA VAL A 149 -24.04 -23.08 -49.62
C VAL A 149 -25.56 -23.24 -49.67
N LEU A 150 -26.32 -22.18 -49.97
CA LEU A 150 -27.76 -22.24 -50.16
C LEU A 150 -28.14 -23.13 -51.36
N GLU A 151 -27.47 -22.98 -52.51
CA GLU A 151 -27.71 -23.83 -53.68
C GLU A 151 -27.35 -25.30 -53.42
N TYR A 152 -26.21 -25.58 -52.77
CA TYR A 152 -25.90 -26.94 -52.34
C TYR A 152 -26.95 -27.52 -51.36
N SER A 153 -27.49 -26.69 -50.46
CA SER A 153 -28.56 -27.10 -49.53
C SER A 153 -29.88 -27.42 -50.26
N LYS A 154 -30.24 -26.64 -51.29
CA LYS A 154 -31.36 -26.93 -52.19
C LYS A 154 -31.14 -28.24 -52.95
N CYS A 155 -29.95 -28.45 -53.52
CA CYS A 155 -29.59 -29.69 -54.23
C CYS A 155 -29.66 -30.92 -53.31
N ILE A 156 -29.12 -30.85 -52.09
CA ILE A 156 -29.21 -31.94 -51.10
C ILE A 156 -30.67 -32.22 -50.73
N THR A 157 -31.51 -31.19 -50.60
CA THR A 157 -32.94 -31.34 -50.31
C THR A 157 -33.67 -32.03 -51.47
N ALA A 158 -33.44 -31.61 -52.71
CA ALA A 158 -34.01 -32.23 -53.91
C ALA A 158 -33.56 -33.69 -54.08
N LEU A 159 -32.29 -34.00 -53.80
CA LEU A 159 -31.77 -35.37 -53.81
C LEU A 159 -32.42 -36.25 -52.73
N ARG A 160 -32.63 -35.73 -51.51
CA ARG A 160 -33.36 -36.44 -50.44
C ARG A 160 -34.82 -36.71 -50.82
N SER A 161 -35.53 -35.73 -51.39
CA SER A 161 -36.89 -35.91 -51.90
C SER A 161 -36.97 -36.94 -53.04
N SER A 162 -35.98 -36.93 -53.94
CA SER A 162 -35.84 -37.91 -55.03
C SER A 162 -35.56 -39.32 -54.51
N ALA A 163 -34.71 -39.47 -53.48
CA ALA A 163 -34.49 -40.74 -52.79
C ALA A 163 -35.76 -41.27 -52.13
N TYR A 164 -36.46 -40.44 -51.35
CA TYR A 164 -37.72 -40.83 -50.69
C TYR A 164 -38.81 -41.26 -51.69
N GLU A 165 -38.95 -40.58 -52.82
CA GLU A 165 -39.88 -40.98 -53.89
C GLU A 165 -39.42 -42.25 -54.63
N LYS A 166 -38.11 -42.54 -54.71
CA LYS A 166 -37.59 -43.84 -55.17
C LYS A 166 -37.92 -44.95 -54.16
N ASP A 167 -37.72 -44.72 -52.86
CA ASP A 167 -38.00 -45.71 -51.81
C ASP A 167 -39.50 -46.03 -51.75
N LYS A 168 -40.36 -45.03 -51.86
CA LYS A 168 -41.82 -45.17 -51.99
C LYS A 168 -42.23 -45.93 -53.27
N ARG A 169 -41.56 -45.70 -54.40
CA ARG A 169 -41.76 -46.49 -55.64
C ARG A 169 -41.28 -47.93 -55.46
N TYR A 170 -40.17 -48.15 -54.77
CA TYR A 170 -39.66 -49.47 -54.44
C TYR A 170 -40.60 -50.21 -53.49
N GLU A 171 -41.18 -49.53 -52.48
CA GLU A 171 -42.19 -50.12 -51.61
C GLU A 171 -43.46 -50.47 -52.39
N MET A 172 -43.96 -49.58 -53.26
CA MET A 172 -45.06 -49.92 -54.17
C MET A 172 -44.72 -51.08 -55.11
N LEU A 173 -43.47 -51.19 -55.58
CA LEU A 173 -43.00 -52.31 -56.39
C LEU A 173 -42.94 -53.61 -55.56
N VAL A 174 -42.48 -53.57 -54.31
CA VAL A 174 -42.50 -54.69 -53.37
C VAL A 174 -43.93 -55.08 -52.99
N GLN A 175 -44.85 -54.13 -52.86
CA GLN A 175 -46.28 -54.42 -52.66
C GLN A 175 -46.89 -55.05 -53.92
N LYS A 176 -46.58 -54.54 -55.13
CA LYS A 176 -46.96 -55.18 -56.39
C LYS A 176 -46.34 -56.57 -56.53
N PHE A 177 -45.09 -56.76 -56.14
CA PHE A 177 -44.39 -58.05 -56.18
C PHE A 177 -44.95 -59.04 -55.15
N LYS A 178 -45.36 -58.58 -53.95
CA LYS A 178 -46.10 -59.40 -52.97
C LYS A 178 -47.52 -59.74 -53.44
N ARG A 179 -48.17 -58.86 -54.22
CA ARG A 179 -49.44 -59.18 -54.91
C ARG A 179 -49.20 -60.19 -56.04
N LEU A 180 -48.17 -60.01 -56.87
CA LEU A 180 -47.77 -60.94 -57.92
C LEU A 180 -47.34 -62.30 -57.34
N GLN A 181 -46.62 -62.37 -56.22
CA GLN A 181 -46.34 -63.61 -55.50
C GLN A 181 -47.61 -64.26 -54.93
N LYS A 182 -48.64 -63.50 -54.57
CA LYS A 182 -49.96 -64.06 -54.22
C LYS A 182 -50.77 -64.51 -55.45
N CYS A 183 -50.52 -63.93 -56.62
CA CYS A 183 -51.05 -64.41 -57.90
C CYS A 183 -50.28 -65.63 -58.42
N LEU A 184 -48.96 -65.70 -58.22
CA LEU A 184 -48.11 -66.86 -58.51
C LEU A 184 -48.38 -68.00 -57.52
N LYS A 185 -48.66 -67.74 -56.25
CA LYS A 185 -49.27 -68.75 -55.36
C LYS A 185 -50.75 -69.06 -55.66
N LYS A 186 -51.25 -68.57 -56.80
CA LYS A 186 -52.47 -69.01 -57.51
C LYS A 186 -52.19 -69.48 -58.95
N SER A 187 -50.98 -69.27 -59.47
CA SER A 187 -50.51 -69.66 -60.81
C SER A 187 -49.27 -70.57 -60.75
N GLU A 188 -49.02 -71.22 -59.61
CA GLU A 188 -48.43 -72.57 -59.55
C GLU A 188 -49.39 -73.61 -60.20
N ASN A 189 -50.49 -73.13 -60.81
CA ASN A 189 -51.37 -73.78 -61.78
C ASN A 189 -51.26 -73.24 -63.24
N ASP A 190 -50.53 -72.14 -63.54
CA ASP A 190 -50.49 -71.50 -64.89
C ASP A 190 -49.17 -70.73 -65.17
N ASP A 191 -48.56 -70.97 -66.36
CA ASP A 191 -47.13 -70.75 -66.68
C ASP A 191 -46.64 -69.33 -67.09
N ASP A 192 -45.30 -69.15 -67.02
CA ASP A 192 -44.36 -68.37 -67.87
C ASP A 192 -44.72 -67.02 -68.56
N ARG A 193 -43.82 -66.01 -68.41
CA ARG A 193 -43.01 -65.35 -69.52
C ARG A 193 -42.31 -64.00 -69.16
N MET A 194 -41.03 -63.88 -69.57
CA MET A 194 -40.26 -62.80 -70.29
C MET A 194 -40.59 -61.26 -70.16
N SER A 195 -39.79 -60.26 -70.63
CA SER A 195 -38.33 -59.88 -70.61
C SER A 195 -38.07 -58.61 -71.54
N ASN A 196 -36.95 -57.86 -71.37
CA ASN A 196 -36.31 -56.83 -72.28
C ASN A 196 -37.03 -55.44 -72.49
N GLY A 197 -36.49 -54.32 -73.06
CA GLY A 197 -35.21 -53.85 -73.70
C GLY A 197 -34.84 -52.37 -73.30
N GLY A 198 -34.13 -51.41 -73.99
CA GLY A 198 -33.50 -51.16 -75.33
C GLY A 198 -32.61 -49.84 -75.34
N SER A 199 -32.14 -49.25 -76.48
CA SER A 199 -31.05 -48.19 -76.54
C SER A 199 -30.97 -47.24 -77.81
N ASP A 200 -29.91 -46.38 -77.91
CA ASP A 200 -29.18 -45.71 -79.07
C ASP A 200 -29.67 -44.34 -79.68
N CYS A 201 -28.96 -43.46 -80.47
CA CYS A 201 -27.64 -43.41 -81.21
C CYS A 201 -27.07 -41.93 -81.46
N SER A 202 -26.16 -41.61 -82.44
CA SER A 202 -25.50 -40.25 -82.69
C SER A 202 -24.87 -39.95 -84.11
N ALA A 203 -24.41 -38.70 -84.42
CA ALA A 203 -23.68 -38.19 -85.64
C ALA A 203 -23.18 -36.68 -85.47
N ALA A 204 -22.44 -35.90 -86.31
CA ALA A 204 -21.36 -35.99 -87.36
C ALA A 204 -20.81 -34.55 -87.77
N SER A 205 -19.69 -34.35 -88.51
CA SER A 205 -19.09 -33.00 -88.90
C SER A 205 -17.90 -33.01 -89.94
N THR A 206 -17.58 -31.89 -90.68
CA THR A 206 -16.28 -31.59 -91.43
C THR A 206 -16.12 -30.12 -91.95
N VAL A 207 -14.88 -29.55 -92.02
CA VAL A 207 -14.47 -28.29 -92.72
C VAL A 207 -13.03 -28.40 -93.31
N SER A 208 -12.61 -27.54 -94.26
CA SER A 208 -11.34 -27.56 -95.04
C SER A 208 -10.17 -26.70 -94.47
N LEU A 209 -8.98 -26.78 -95.10
CA LEU A 209 -7.68 -26.45 -94.47
C LEU A 209 -6.96 -25.18 -95.00
N ASP A 210 -7.17 -24.75 -96.25
CA ASP A 210 -6.36 -23.68 -96.87
C ASP A 210 -6.50 -22.31 -96.18
N THR A 211 -7.67 -22.03 -95.58
CA THR A 211 -8.00 -20.78 -94.86
C THR A 211 -7.09 -20.53 -93.64
N ILE A 212 -6.35 -21.54 -93.16
CA ILE A 212 -5.51 -21.44 -91.97
C ILE A 212 -4.21 -20.69 -92.24
N THR A 213 -3.75 -20.60 -93.50
CA THR A 213 -2.39 -20.14 -93.81
C THR A 213 -2.25 -18.62 -93.91
N GLU A 214 -3.21 -17.95 -94.55
CA GLU A 214 -3.19 -16.48 -94.73
C GLU A 214 -3.43 -15.74 -93.40
N ASP A 215 -4.29 -16.28 -92.53
CA ASP A 215 -4.60 -15.74 -91.19
C ASP A 215 -3.37 -15.62 -90.27
N PHE A 216 -2.30 -16.41 -90.48
CA PHE A 216 -1.10 -16.34 -89.65
C PHE A 216 -0.12 -15.25 -90.08
N GLU A 217 0.12 -15.05 -91.38
CA GLU A 217 1.16 -14.10 -91.84
C GLU A 217 0.75 -12.63 -91.62
N GLU A 218 -0.53 -12.26 -91.80
CA GLU A 218 -0.96 -10.88 -91.53
C GLU A 218 -0.90 -10.55 -90.03
N VAL A 219 -1.33 -11.48 -89.16
CA VAL A 219 -1.37 -11.25 -87.71
C VAL A 219 0.04 -11.07 -87.13
N PHE A 220 0.97 -11.98 -87.42
CA PHE A 220 2.33 -11.88 -86.87
C PHE A 220 3.09 -10.63 -87.34
N ALA A 221 2.92 -10.19 -88.59
CA ALA A 221 3.55 -8.96 -89.09
C ALA A 221 3.06 -7.71 -88.32
N LYS A 222 1.75 -7.68 -88.02
CA LYS A 222 1.05 -6.54 -87.42
C LYS A 222 1.32 -6.40 -85.91
N ASP A 223 1.39 -7.53 -85.20
CA ASP A 223 1.75 -7.56 -83.78
C ASP A 223 3.21 -7.09 -83.58
N ILE A 224 4.15 -7.58 -84.41
CA ILE A 224 5.56 -7.17 -84.35
C ILE A 224 5.74 -5.66 -84.61
N GLU A 225 5.03 -5.07 -85.57
CA GLU A 225 5.09 -3.62 -85.80
C GLU A 225 4.52 -2.83 -84.60
N THR A 226 3.47 -3.36 -83.96
CA THR A 226 2.84 -2.73 -82.79
C THR A 226 3.78 -2.74 -81.58
N ASP A 227 4.45 -3.85 -81.30
CA ASP A 227 5.45 -3.97 -80.22
C ASP A 227 6.64 -3.03 -80.43
N TYR A 228 7.15 -2.91 -81.66
CA TYR A 228 8.21 -1.95 -81.99
C TYR A 228 7.77 -0.50 -81.73
N GLN A 229 6.54 -0.13 -82.05
CA GLN A 229 6.01 1.21 -81.75
C GLN A 229 5.80 1.46 -80.26
N ALA A 230 5.47 0.43 -79.46
CA ALA A 230 5.38 0.52 -78.01
C ALA A 230 6.76 0.78 -77.38
N LEU A 231 7.76 -0.04 -77.72
CA LEU A 231 9.15 0.10 -77.26
C LEU A 231 9.75 1.48 -77.56
N TYR A 232 9.46 2.05 -78.73
CA TYR A 232 9.92 3.41 -79.06
C TYR A 232 9.31 4.51 -78.18
N ARG A 233 8.07 4.34 -77.71
CA ARG A 233 7.43 5.29 -76.78
C ARG A 233 8.00 5.14 -75.37
N GLU A 234 8.11 3.91 -74.87
CA GLU A 234 8.68 3.61 -73.55
C GLU A 234 10.13 4.15 -73.43
N ASN A 235 10.96 3.95 -74.46
CA ASN A 235 12.34 4.47 -74.50
C ASN A 235 12.36 6.02 -74.49
N ALA A 236 11.44 6.68 -75.19
CA ALA A 236 11.29 8.14 -75.17
C ALA A 236 10.74 8.70 -73.85
N GLU A 237 10.07 7.89 -73.03
CA GLU A 237 9.61 8.24 -71.69
C GLU A 237 10.70 8.00 -70.64
N LEU A 238 11.44 6.89 -70.75
CA LEU A 238 12.63 6.61 -69.93
C LEU A 238 13.72 7.67 -70.13
N GLN A 239 13.96 8.13 -71.36
CA GLN A 239 14.87 9.26 -71.64
C GLN A 239 14.37 10.58 -71.02
N ARG A 240 13.06 10.78 -70.86
CA ARG A 240 12.49 11.98 -70.22
C ARG A 240 12.72 11.93 -68.70
N ALA A 241 12.39 10.81 -68.07
CA ALA A 241 12.63 10.57 -66.65
C ALA A 241 14.13 10.62 -66.28
N LEU A 242 15.02 10.13 -67.15
CA LEU A 242 16.48 10.22 -66.95
C LEU A 242 16.97 11.68 -66.94
N ASN A 243 16.45 12.51 -67.85
CA ASN A 243 16.79 13.94 -67.90
C ASN A 243 16.24 14.71 -66.69
N GLU A 244 15.02 14.38 -66.23
CA GLU A 244 14.44 14.95 -65.01
C GLU A 244 15.27 14.59 -63.76
N LEU A 245 15.75 13.35 -63.66
CA LEU A 245 16.68 12.94 -62.59
C LEU A 245 18.03 13.68 -62.67
N GLN A 246 18.62 13.83 -63.87
CA GLN A 246 19.89 14.54 -64.04
C GLN A 246 19.78 16.04 -63.66
N LEU A 247 18.66 16.68 -63.99
CA LEU A 247 18.36 18.06 -63.57
C LEU A 247 18.28 18.19 -62.05
N ASN A 248 17.69 17.21 -61.35
CA ASN A 248 17.62 17.21 -59.88
C ASN A 248 18.99 16.99 -59.22
N THR A 249 19.83 16.08 -59.73
CA THR A 249 21.19 15.81 -59.20
C THR A 249 22.21 16.94 -59.44
N SER A 250 21.80 18.05 -60.07
CA SER A 250 22.68 19.19 -60.39
C SER A 250 22.79 20.21 -59.25
N ASP A 251 22.01 20.07 -58.18
CA ASP A 251 21.91 21.05 -57.10
C ASP A 251 22.69 20.62 -55.83
N LEU A 252 23.31 21.57 -55.14
CA LEU A 252 24.20 21.32 -53.98
C LEU A 252 23.44 20.94 -52.69
N SER A 253 22.14 20.64 -52.80
CA SER A 253 21.22 20.35 -51.70
C SER A 253 21.26 18.89 -51.24
N GLU A 254 21.61 17.92 -52.09
CA GLU A 254 21.64 16.50 -51.72
C GLU A 254 22.72 16.17 -50.67
N GLU A 255 23.92 16.77 -50.72
CA GLU A 255 24.93 16.54 -49.68
C GLU A 255 24.51 17.13 -48.32
N SER A 256 23.76 18.25 -48.31
CA SER A 256 23.16 18.78 -47.09
C SER A 256 22.13 17.79 -46.53
N PHE A 257 21.18 17.37 -47.38
CA PHE A 257 20.12 16.45 -46.97
C PHE A 257 20.66 15.11 -46.43
N LEU A 258 21.70 14.56 -47.06
CA LEU A 258 22.37 13.35 -46.57
C LEU A 258 23.11 13.58 -45.25
N ARG A 259 23.77 14.74 -45.05
CA ARG A 259 24.37 15.11 -43.75
C ARG A 259 23.32 15.26 -42.65
N ASP A 260 22.20 15.91 -42.94
CA ASP A 260 21.11 16.11 -42.00
C ASP A 260 20.45 14.77 -41.64
N GLN A 261 20.28 13.87 -42.60
CA GLN A 261 19.76 12.52 -42.39
C GLN A 261 20.73 11.63 -41.56
N ILE A 262 22.04 11.74 -41.79
CA ILE A 262 23.07 11.08 -40.96
C ILE A 262 23.12 11.68 -39.55
N SER A 263 22.97 13.00 -39.41
CA SER A 263 22.89 13.69 -38.11
C SER A 263 21.69 13.20 -37.30
N PHE A 264 20.51 13.10 -37.94
CA PHE A 264 19.29 12.55 -37.36
C PHE A 264 19.46 11.07 -36.93
N ALA A 265 20.10 10.26 -37.78
CA ALA A 265 20.39 8.86 -37.46
C ALA A 265 21.33 8.73 -36.24
N ASN A 266 22.40 9.53 -36.18
CA ASN A 266 23.32 9.54 -35.03
C ASN A 266 22.63 9.98 -33.73
N SER A 267 21.81 11.04 -33.78
CA SER A 267 21.02 11.49 -32.63
C SER A 267 20.03 10.41 -32.15
N THR A 268 19.41 9.69 -33.09
CA THR A 268 18.53 8.54 -32.78
C THR A 268 19.30 7.40 -32.10
N ILE A 269 20.53 7.11 -32.54
CA ILE A 269 21.40 6.09 -31.93
C ILE A 269 21.84 6.51 -30.52
N GLU A 270 22.20 7.77 -30.31
CA GLU A 270 22.58 8.30 -28.99
C GLU A 270 21.39 8.24 -28.00
N GLN A 271 20.17 8.59 -28.44
CA GLN A 271 18.96 8.43 -27.64
C GLN A 271 18.67 6.94 -27.31
N GLN A 272 18.88 6.03 -28.25
CA GLN A 272 18.73 4.58 -28.01
C GLN A 272 19.76 4.05 -27.00
N GLN A 273 21.01 4.54 -27.03
CA GLN A 273 22.03 4.16 -26.05
C GLN A 273 21.64 4.61 -24.63
N LEU A 274 21.13 5.84 -24.46
CA LEU A 274 20.63 6.31 -23.16
C LEU A 274 19.50 5.45 -22.59
N VAL A 275 18.59 4.97 -23.45
CA VAL A 275 17.51 4.05 -23.05
C VAL A 275 18.06 2.66 -22.66
N ILE A 276 19.08 2.16 -23.36
CA ILE A 276 19.76 0.90 -23.03
C ILE A 276 20.45 1.02 -21.65
N ASP A 277 21.20 2.10 -21.43
CA ASP A 277 21.93 2.34 -20.18
C ASP A 277 20.97 2.46 -18.99
N ALA A 278 19.88 3.25 -19.14
CA ALA A 278 18.84 3.36 -18.12
C ALA A 278 18.12 2.03 -17.85
N THR A 279 17.91 1.20 -18.86
CA THR A 279 17.36 -0.15 -18.71
C THR A 279 18.31 -1.07 -17.95
N GLN A 280 19.62 -0.96 -18.19
CA GLN A 280 20.65 -1.74 -17.51
C GLN A 280 20.80 -1.34 -16.03
N ASP A 281 20.64 -0.05 -15.71
CA ASP A 281 20.55 0.45 -14.34
C ASP A 281 19.29 -0.08 -13.62
N MET A 282 18.12 -0.05 -14.27
CA MET A 282 16.90 -0.63 -13.71
C MET A 282 17.01 -2.15 -13.50
N MET A 283 17.65 -2.87 -14.41
CA MET A 283 17.97 -4.29 -14.25
C MET A 283 18.88 -4.53 -13.04
N SER A 284 19.89 -3.67 -12.85
CA SER A 284 20.83 -3.75 -11.72
C SER A 284 20.15 -3.49 -10.38
N GLN A 285 19.28 -2.48 -10.29
CA GLN A 285 18.44 -2.22 -9.12
C GLN A 285 17.46 -3.37 -8.85
N THR A 286 16.85 -3.93 -9.91
CA THR A 286 15.97 -5.11 -9.80
C THR A 286 16.71 -6.34 -9.28
N ALA A 287 17.97 -6.55 -9.68
CA ALA A 287 18.81 -7.63 -9.17
C ALA A 287 19.17 -7.43 -7.68
N GLN A 288 19.49 -6.20 -7.26
CA GLN A 288 19.72 -5.86 -5.85
C GLN A 288 18.45 -6.11 -5.01
N LEU A 289 17.28 -5.65 -5.45
CA LEU A 289 16.01 -5.87 -4.75
C LEU A 289 15.68 -7.36 -4.63
N LYS A 290 15.90 -8.17 -5.68
CA LYS A 290 15.76 -9.63 -5.61
C LYS A 290 16.71 -10.28 -4.59
N SER A 291 17.95 -9.80 -4.49
CA SER A 291 18.92 -10.26 -3.49
C SER A 291 18.47 -9.92 -2.06
N THR A 292 17.95 -8.71 -1.84
CA THR A 292 17.38 -8.30 -0.54
C THR A 292 16.17 -9.15 -0.15
N ILE A 293 15.25 -9.40 -1.09
CA ILE A 293 14.08 -10.26 -0.87
C ILE A 293 14.51 -11.69 -0.52
N ALA A 294 15.49 -12.26 -1.23
CA ALA A 294 16.02 -13.59 -0.91
C ALA A 294 16.64 -13.65 0.49
N GLY A 295 17.42 -12.64 0.88
CA GLY A 295 17.97 -12.52 2.25
C GLY A 295 16.89 -12.39 3.32
N GLN A 296 15.82 -11.62 3.06
CA GLN A 296 14.67 -11.52 3.97
C GLN A 296 13.91 -12.85 4.08
N GLN A 297 13.74 -13.59 2.98
CA GLN A 297 13.12 -14.92 2.98
C GLN A 297 13.95 -15.97 3.74
N GLU A 298 15.28 -15.87 3.72
CA GLU A 298 16.16 -16.70 4.54
C GLU A 298 16.04 -16.35 6.03
N HIS A 299 16.00 -15.06 6.36
CA HIS A 299 15.81 -14.60 7.74
C HIS A 299 14.44 -15.02 8.30
N ILE A 300 13.37 -14.94 7.51
CA ILE A 300 12.04 -15.42 7.90
C ILE A 300 12.09 -16.92 8.20
N ARG A 301 12.68 -17.76 7.33
CA ARG A 301 12.82 -19.21 7.59
C ARG A 301 13.64 -19.51 8.86
N SER A 302 14.67 -18.71 9.15
CA SER A 302 15.42 -18.81 10.42
C SER A 302 14.58 -18.45 11.65
N LEU A 303 13.65 -17.49 11.53
CA LEU A 303 12.73 -17.12 12.60
C LEU A 303 11.62 -18.16 12.79
N GLU A 304 11.08 -18.71 11.69
CA GLU A 304 10.12 -19.83 11.73
C GLU A 304 10.72 -21.05 12.44
N THR A 305 11.97 -21.40 12.12
CA THR A 305 12.69 -22.52 12.76
C THR A 305 12.83 -22.31 14.28
N THR A 306 13.30 -21.13 14.71
CA THR A 306 13.47 -20.83 16.15
C THR A 306 12.14 -20.71 16.91
N VAL A 307 11.05 -20.33 16.23
CA VAL A 307 9.70 -20.36 16.79
C VAL A 307 9.23 -21.81 17.03
N ASP A 308 9.56 -22.75 16.15
CA ASP A 308 9.23 -24.17 16.35
C ASP A 308 10.11 -24.85 17.42
N ASP A 309 11.41 -24.52 17.47
CA ASP A 309 12.30 -24.95 18.57
C ASP A 309 11.74 -24.50 19.95
N LEU A 310 11.29 -23.25 20.05
CA LEU A 310 10.69 -22.70 21.27
C LEU A 310 9.37 -23.39 21.64
N LYS A 311 8.51 -23.73 20.67
CA LYS A 311 7.29 -24.53 20.93
C LYS A 311 7.64 -25.89 21.49
N GLN A 312 8.65 -26.57 20.93
CA GLN A 312 9.09 -27.88 21.40
C GLN A 312 9.70 -27.80 22.82
N GLN A 313 10.46 -26.74 23.11
CA GLN A 313 10.99 -26.49 24.45
C GLN A 313 9.88 -26.23 25.47
N ILE A 314 8.83 -25.47 25.11
CA ILE A 314 7.66 -25.24 25.96
C ILE A 314 6.94 -26.56 26.25
N ALA A 315 6.65 -27.37 25.23
CA ALA A 315 6.00 -28.67 25.41
C ALA A 315 6.78 -29.60 26.35
N SER A 316 8.10 -29.68 26.19
CA SER A 316 8.97 -30.48 27.08
C SER A 316 9.01 -29.95 28.51
N GLN A 317 8.90 -28.62 28.72
CA GLN A 317 8.77 -28.03 30.06
C GLN A 317 7.39 -28.29 30.68
N THR A 318 6.31 -28.33 29.90
CA THR A 318 4.99 -28.76 30.37
C THR A 318 5.04 -30.22 30.86
N GLU A 319 5.49 -31.15 30.03
CA GLU A 319 5.64 -32.57 30.42
C GLU A 319 6.51 -32.74 31.68
N ARG A 320 7.58 -31.96 31.81
CA ARG A 320 8.44 -31.94 33.01
C ARG A 320 7.71 -31.41 34.25
N ASN A 321 6.89 -30.37 34.12
CA ASN A 321 6.11 -29.82 35.23
C ASN A 321 5.02 -30.81 35.67
N ASP A 322 4.33 -31.47 34.74
CA ASP A 322 3.29 -32.47 35.02
C ASP A 322 3.87 -33.65 35.84
N VAL A 323 5.09 -34.10 35.50
CA VAL A 323 5.82 -35.13 36.27
C VAL A 323 6.25 -34.62 37.66
N LEU A 324 6.64 -33.35 37.79
CA LEU A 324 6.98 -32.75 39.09
C LEU A 324 5.74 -32.58 39.99
N GLU A 325 4.59 -32.21 39.43
CA GLU A 325 3.31 -32.15 40.16
C GLU A 325 2.94 -33.54 40.70
N PHE A 326 3.08 -34.58 39.87
CA PHE A 326 2.83 -35.97 40.29
C PHE A 326 3.78 -36.42 41.42
N GLN A 327 5.06 -36.05 41.37
CA GLN A 327 6.02 -36.34 42.44
C GLN A 327 5.71 -35.58 43.75
N VAL A 328 5.22 -34.34 43.67
CA VAL A 328 4.80 -33.57 44.85
C VAL A 328 3.56 -34.21 45.50
N LEU A 329 2.58 -34.64 44.71
CA LEU A 329 1.40 -35.35 45.20
C LEU A 329 1.76 -36.70 45.85
N GLU A 330 2.67 -37.47 45.24
CA GLU A 330 3.19 -38.71 45.82
C GLU A 330 3.95 -38.45 47.15
N MET A 331 4.76 -37.40 47.22
CA MET A 331 5.43 -36.99 48.47
C MET A 331 4.43 -36.59 49.56
N GLU A 332 3.38 -35.83 49.21
CA GLU A 332 2.32 -35.45 50.14
C GLU A 332 1.55 -36.66 50.70
N GLU A 333 1.22 -37.64 49.86
CA GLU A 333 0.51 -38.84 50.32
C GLU A 333 1.41 -39.74 51.19
N ASN A 334 2.68 -39.90 50.81
CA ASN A 334 3.67 -40.60 51.65
C ASN A 334 3.84 -39.92 53.02
N GLN A 335 3.87 -38.59 53.10
CA GLN A 335 3.91 -37.87 54.38
C GLN A 335 2.66 -38.14 55.22
N LYS A 336 1.45 -38.07 54.64
CA LYS A 336 0.17 -38.37 55.32
C LYS A 336 0.14 -39.80 55.86
N GLN A 337 0.71 -40.77 55.13
CA GLN A 337 0.87 -42.15 55.61
C GLN A 337 1.87 -42.24 56.77
N GLN A 338 3.01 -41.56 56.68
CA GLN A 338 4.05 -41.57 57.73
C GLN A 338 3.57 -40.90 59.04
N ASP A 339 2.83 -39.79 58.96
CA ASP A 339 2.17 -39.15 60.10
C ASP A 339 1.16 -40.10 60.77
N THR A 340 0.40 -40.84 59.95
CA THR A 340 -0.55 -41.87 60.42
C THR A 340 0.14 -43.04 61.14
N ILE A 341 1.36 -43.41 60.71
CA ILE A 341 2.18 -44.44 61.38
C ILE A 341 2.72 -43.88 62.71
N ALA A 342 3.24 -42.65 62.72
CA ALA A 342 3.73 -41.98 63.94
C ALA A 342 2.63 -41.86 65.02
N ALA A 343 1.41 -41.50 64.62
CA ALA A 343 0.26 -41.46 65.52
C ALA A 343 -0.03 -42.83 66.16
N LYS A 344 0.01 -43.91 65.37
CA LYS A 344 -0.20 -45.30 65.85
C LYS A 344 0.92 -45.78 66.78
N GLN A 345 2.19 -45.41 66.50
CA GLN A 345 3.31 -45.70 67.39
C GLN A 345 3.18 -44.96 68.73
N SER A 346 2.73 -43.70 68.72
CA SER A 346 2.47 -42.91 69.93
C SER A 346 1.40 -43.53 70.84
N THR A 347 0.28 -44.00 70.26
CA THR A 347 -0.75 -44.73 71.03
C THR A 347 -0.22 -46.04 71.62
N PHE A 348 0.57 -46.80 70.87
CA PHE A 348 1.12 -48.08 71.33
C PHE A 348 2.13 -47.92 72.48
N GLU A 349 2.99 -46.89 72.45
CA GLU A 349 3.90 -46.59 73.57
C GLU A 349 3.15 -46.15 74.83
N SER A 350 1.98 -45.50 74.70
CA SER A 350 1.10 -45.19 75.83
C SER A 350 0.56 -46.47 76.50
N GLU A 351 -0.01 -47.39 75.71
CA GLU A 351 -0.52 -48.69 76.19
C GLU A 351 0.58 -49.53 76.85
N LYS A 352 1.75 -49.61 76.22
CA LYS A 352 2.95 -50.27 76.75
C LYS A 352 3.40 -49.65 78.09
N THR A 353 3.34 -48.33 78.22
CA THR A 353 3.68 -47.61 79.46
C THR A 353 2.65 -47.88 80.58
N GLN A 354 1.38 -48.10 80.24
CA GLN A 354 0.35 -48.49 81.20
C GLN A 354 0.54 -49.93 81.70
N LEU A 355 0.69 -50.89 80.79
CA LEU A 355 0.94 -52.31 81.13
C LEU A 355 2.19 -52.51 81.99
N LEU A 356 3.22 -51.69 81.81
CA LEU A 356 4.43 -51.71 82.64
C LEU A 356 4.17 -51.27 84.10
N LYS A 357 3.19 -50.39 84.36
CA LYS A 357 2.79 -50.01 85.73
C LYS A 357 2.04 -51.15 86.42
N GLU A 358 1.05 -51.72 85.73
CA GLU A 358 0.24 -52.84 86.21
C GLU A 358 1.13 -54.04 86.60
N LEU A 359 2.15 -54.35 85.78
CA LEU A 359 3.14 -55.38 86.07
C LEU A 359 3.97 -55.11 87.33
N ASP A 360 4.30 -53.85 87.64
CA ASP A 360 5.06 -53.47 88.84
C ASP A 360 4.21 -53.46 90.10
N GLU A 361 2.90 -53.24 89.99
CA GLU A 361 1.95 -53.41 91.09
C GLU A 361 1.77 -54.90 91.46
N VAL A 362 1.66 -55.79 90.46
CA VAL A 362 1.64 -57.25 90.68
C VAL A 362 2.92 -57.74 91.37
N LYS A 363 4.11 -57.25 90.96
CA LYS A 363 5.38 -57.57 91.65
C LYS A 363 5.36 -57.17 93.13
N LYS A 364 4.83 -55.98 93.46
CA LYS A 364 4.70 -55.50 94.85
C LYS A 364 3.75 -56.38 95.68
N ALA A 365 2.64 -56.82 95.09
CA ALA A 365 1.72 -57.75 95.75
C ALA A 365 2.40 -59.10 96.08
N HIS A 366 3.08 -59.71 95.11
CA HIS A 366 3.83 -60.95 95.30
C HIS A 366 4.94 -60.82 96.36
N ALA A 367 5.70 -59.71 96.33
CA ALA A 367 6.73 -59.44 97.34
C ALA A 367 6.18 -59.27 98.76
N ASN A 368 4.92 -58.88 98.92
CA ASN A 368 4.26 -58.81 100.22
C ASN A 368 3.70 -60.17 100.67
N GLN A 369 3.22 -61.02 99.76
CA GLN A 369 2.87 -62.41 100.08
C GLN A 369 4.09 -63.20 100.58
N LEU A 370 5.26 -63.05 99.94
CA LEU A 370 6.50 -63.71 100.39
C LEU A 370 6.89 -63.31 101.83
N LYS A 371 6.67 -62.06 102.25
CA LYS A 371 6.88 -61.62 103.64
C LYS A 371 5.88 -62.27 104.61
N SER A 372 4.62 -62.44 104.21
CA SER A 372 3.61 -63.14 105.01
C SER A 372 3.97 -64.63 105.20
N ILE A 373 4.44 -65.31 104.14
CA ILE A 373 4.92 -66.69 104.22
C ILE A 373 6.16 -66.80 105.15
N ALA A 374 7.07 -65.82 105.09
CA ALA A 374 8.24 -65.78 105.98
C ALA A 374 7.86 -65.57 107.46
N LEU A 375 6.82 -64.78 107.76
CA LEU A 375 6.29 -64.61 109.12
C LEU A 375 5.67 -65.91 109.64
N ILE A 376 4.80 -66.56 108.85
CA ILE A 376 4.18 -67.85 109.21
C ILE A 376 5.25 -68.92 109.46
N LYS A 377 6.32 -68.96 108.65
CA LYS A 377 7.45 -69.87 108.88
C LYS A 377 8.18 -69.59 110.18
N LYS A 378 8.29 -68.33 110.60
CA LYS A 378 8.90 -67.96 111.89
C LYS A 378 8.01 -68.37 113.07
N GLU A 379 6.70 -68.12 112.99
CA GLU A 379 5.75 -68.56 114.02
C GLU A 379 5.79 -70.09 114.23
N LEU A 380 5.98 -70.86 113.16
CA LEU A 380 6.16 -72.31 113.21
C LEU A 380 7.47 -72.76 113.90
N GLU A 381 8.56 -71.99 113.77
CA GLU A 381 9.84 -72.23 114.47
C GLU A 381 9.73 -71.82 115.95
N ASP A 382 9.15 -70.65 116.24
CA ASP A 382 8.94 -70.13 117.59
C ASP A 382 8.05 -71.10 118.41
N HIS A 383 7.04 -71.73 117.79
CA HIS A 383 6.24 -72.80 118.43
C HIS A 383 7.03 -74.10 118.66
N LYS A 384 7.97 -74.48 117.79
CA LYS A 384 8.84 -75.66 118.00
C LYS A 384 9.87 -75.45 119.12
N ALA A 385 10.30 -74.21 119.36
CA ALA A 385 11.23 -73.86 120.42
C ALA A 385 10.60 -73.91 121.83
N ALA A 386 9.26 -73.88 121.95
CA ALA A 386 8.54 -73.68 123.20
C ALA A 386 8.16 -74.97 123.97
N ALA A 387 8.54 -76.17 123.48
CA ALA A 387 8.02 -77.46 123.97
C ALA A 387 9.07 -78.34 124.70
N PRO A 388 9.29 -78.18 126.02
CA PRO A 388 10.18 -79.02 126.80
C PRO A 388 9.51 -80.32 127.31
N SER A 389 9.85 -81.45 126.67
CA SER A 389 9.96 -82.79 127.28
C SER A 389 8.95 -83.18 128.39
N VAL A 390 7.77 -83.71 128.03
CA VAL A 390 7.08 -84.84 128.71
C VAL A 390 5.96 -85.40 127.81
N LYS A 391 5.37 -86.55 128.19
CA LYS A 391 4.38 -87.32 127.39
C LYS A 391 3.04 -86.58 127.15
N PRO A 392 2.31 -86.89 126.06
CA PRO A 392 1.33 -85.98 125.46
C PRO A 392 -0.09 -86.02 126.05
N THR A 393 -0.83 -84.94 125.80
CA THR A 393 -2.29 -84.83 125.94
C THR A 393 -2.95 -84.54 124.58
N LEU A 394 -4.17 -85.03 124.36
CA LEU A 394 -4.76 -85.14 123.01
C LEU A 394 -4.96 -83.81 122.26
N SER A 395 -5.08 -82.67 122.94
CA SER A 395 -5.38 -81.37 122.31
C SER A 395 -4.22 -80.75 121.52
N GLU A 396 -2.98 -81.21 121.71
CA GLU A 396 -1.81 -80.65 121.02
C GLU A 396 -1.55 -81.35 119.68
N SER A 397 -1.88 -82.64 119.55
CA SER A 397 -1.71 -83.38 118.28
C SER A 397 -2.53 -82.76 117.15
N GLU A 398 -3.82 -82.46 117.41
CA GLU A 398 -4.70 -81.88 116.40
C GLU A 398 -4.23 -80.51 115.89
N GLN A 399 -3.57 -79.72 116.74
CA GLN A 399 -2.97 -78.44 116.33
C GLN A 399 -1.69 -78.62 115.53
N VAL A 400 -0.82 -79.57 115.92
CA VAL A 400 0.39 -79.92 115.17
C VAL A 400 0.02 -80.48 113.80
N ASP A 401 -0.92 -81.42 113.72
CA ASP A 401 -1.37 -82.02 112.46
C ASP A 401 -2.06 -80.98 111.55
N ALA A 402 -2.85 -80.04 112.11
CA ALA A 402 -3.45 -78.94 111.35
C ALA A 402 -2.41 -77.93 110.84
N LEU A 403 -1.31 -77.71 111.56
CA LEU A 403 -0.19 -76.87 111.11
C LEU A 403 0.69 -77.61 110.08
N GLN A 404 0.94 -78.89 110.27
CA GLN A 404 1.65 -79.76 109.34
C GLN A 404 0.93 -79.82 107.99
N GLN A 405 -0.39 -80.05 107.99
CA GLN A 405 -1.18 -80.06 106.75
C GLN A 405 -1.31 -78.68 106.09
N LYS A 406 -1.19 -77.57 106.85
CA LYS A 406 -1.04 -76.22 106.29
C LYS A 406 0.34 -76.01 105.67
N PHE A 407 1.40 -76.54 106.28
CA PHE A 407 2.76 -76.49 105.75
C PHE A 407 2.87 -77.25 104.43
N GLU A 408 2.37 -78.48 104.36
CA GLU A 408 2.33 -79.29 103.13
C GLU A 408 1.56 -78.60 102.00
N LYS A 409 0.42 -77.96 102.31
CA LYS A 409 -0.34 -77.16 101.34
C LYS A 409 0.44 -75.91 100.86
N ALA A 410 1.18 -75.25 101.75
CA ALA A 410 2.05 -74.13 101.39
C ALA A 410 3.27 -74.57 100.57
N GLU A 411 3.83 -75.75 100.85
CA GLU A 411 4.96 -76.32 100.10
C GLU A 411 4.53 -76.78 98.69
N ALA A 412 3.36 -77.42 98.57
CA ALA A 412 2.76 -77.74 97.27
C ALA A 412 2.46 -76.48 96.44
N ALA A 413 1.93 -75.42 97.06
CA ALA A 413 1.73 -74.12 96.40
C ALA A 413 3.06 -73.48 95.97
N ASN A 414 4.12 -73.59 96.79
CA ASN A 414 5.46 -73.12 96.45
C ASN A 414 6.05 -73.89 95.25
N VAL A 415 5.79 -75.19 95.11
CA VAL A 415 6.17 -75.96 93.92
C VAL A 415 5.44 -75.46 92.67
N SER A 416 4.12 -75.20 92.75
CA SER A 416 3.36 -74.59 91.62
C SER A 416 3.93 -73.25 91.21
N ILE A 417 4.15 -72.35 92.18
CA ILE A 417 4.70 -71.01 91.95
C ILE A 417 6.11 -71.07 91.33
N ASN A 418 6.94 -72.05 91.69
CA ASN A 418 8.26 -72.22 91.06
C ASN A 418 8.16 -72.72 89.61
N GLU A 419 7.18 -73.56 89.27
CA GLU A 419 6.96 -74.03 87.90
C GLU A 419 6.33 -72.92 87.03
N GLU A 420 5.41 -72.13 87.59
CA GLU A 420 4.89 -70.90 87.01
C GLU A 420 6.00 -69.86 86.78
N LEU A 421 6.93 -69.69 87.74
CA LEU A 421 8.08 -68.80 87.62
C LEU A 421 9.06 -69.26 86.53
N ARG A 422 9.28 -70.58 86.37
CA ARG A 422 10.04 -71.15 85.23
C ARG A 422 9.35 -70.88 83.91
N SER A 423 8.03 -71.09 83.83
CA SER A 423 7.22 -70.82 82.64
C SER A 423 7.28 -69.34 82.25
N ALA A 424 7.00 -68.44 83.19
CA ALA A 424 7.09 -67.00 83.01
C ALA A 424 8.51 -66.54 82.61
N SER A 425 9.56 -67.14 83.18
CA SER A 425 10.95 -66.87 82.77
C SER A 425 11.24 -67.29 81.33
N LYS A 426 10.64 -68.39 80.87
CA LYS A 426 10.77 -68.89 79.48
C LYS A 426 10.03 -67.99 78.49
N GLU A 427 8.83 -67.52 78.83
CA GLU A 427 8.09 -66.56 78.00
C GLU A 427 8.76 -65.17 78.01
N LEU A 428 9.29 -64.69 79.14
CA LEU A 428 10.14 -63.48 79.19
C LEU A 428 11.38 -63.61 78.30
N GLY A 429 11.96 -64.81 78.19
CA GLY A 429 13.03 -65.11 77.24
C GLY A 429 12.61 -64.91 75.78
N LYS A 430 11.44 -65.46 75.39
CA LYS A 430 10.87 -65.25 74.04
C LYS A 430 10.56 -63.78 73.77
N ILE A 431 9.92 -63.09 74.72
CA ILE A 431 9.55 -61.67 74.61
C ILE A 431 10.81 -60.82 74.45
N ARG A 432 11.87 -61.08 75.21
CA ARG A 432 13.15 -60.37 75.07
C ARG A 432 13.78 -60.57 73.68
N PHE A 433 13.71 -61.78 73.13
CA PHE A 433 14.20 -62.05 71.77
C PHE A 433 13.35 -61.34 70.70
N GLN A 434 12.02 -61.35 70.84
CA GLN A 434 11.11 -60.63 69.93
C GLN A 434 11.28 -59.11 70.01
N MET A 435 11.48 -58.56 71.21
CA MET A 435 11.83 -57.15 71.42
C MET A 435 13.12 -56.79 70.67
N GLN A 436 14.19 -57.57 70.84
CA GLN A 436 15.48 -57.33 70.17
C GLN A 436 15.38 -57.42 68.64
N GLY A 437 14.51 -58.28 68.11
CA GLY A 437 14.15 -58.30 66.69
C GLY A 437 13.47 -57.00 66.24
N LYS A 438 12.37 -56.62 66.89
CA LYS A 438 11.63 -55.38 66.57
C LYS A 438 12.48 -54.12 66.71
N GLU A 439 13.41 -54.09 67.66
CA GLU A 439 14.33 -52.96 67.88
C GLU A 439 15.40 -52.87 66.77
N SER A 440 15.81 -54.01 66.19
CA SER A 440 16.62 -54.05 64.95
C SER A 440 15.85 -53.54 63.74
N ASP A 441 14.57 -53.91 63.61
CA ASP A 441 13.70 -53.47 62.51
C ASP A 441 13.40 -51.96 62.60
N LEU A 442 13.02 -51.46 63.78
CA LEU A 442 12.86 -50.02 64.06
C LEU A 442 14.14 -49.21 63.79
N SER A 443 15.32 -49.78 64.08
CA SER A 443 16.61 -49.12 63.75
C SER A 443 16.85 -49.03 62.24
N ARG A 444 16.34 -49.99 61.44
CA ARG A 444 16.35 -49.94 59.97
C ARG A 444 15.32 -48.93 59.43
N GLU A 445 14.11 -48.94 59.98
CA GLU A 445 13.02 -48.02 59.62
C GLU A 445 13.39 -46.55 59.88
N ARG A 446 14.02 -46.25 61.03
CA ARG A 446 14.56 -44.91 61.32
C ARG A 446 15.62 -44.46 60.31
N LYS A 447 16.59 -45.32 59.97
CA LYS A 447 17.62 -44.97 58.97
C LYS A 447 17.04 -44.75 57.58
N MET A 448 15.99 -45.50 57.21
CA MET A 448 15.29 -45.30 55.94
C MET A 448 14.51 -43.99 55.92
N THR A 449 13.80 -43.64 57.00
CA THR A 449 13.06 -42.38 57.11
C THR A 449 13.95 -41.15 57.28
N GLU A 450 15.10 -41.27 57.96
CA GLU A 450 16.17 -40.25 57.99
C GLU A 450 16.74 -40.00 56.58
N ALA A 451 17.05 -41.07 55.82
CA ALA A 451 17.55 -40.95 54.45
C ALA A 451 16.50 -40.36 53.49
N LEU A 452 15.24 -40.80 53.59
CA LEU A 452 14.14 -40.25 52.79
C LEU A 452 13.89 -38.77 53.11
N SER A 453 13.92 -38.39 54.39
CA SER A 453 13.79 -37.00 54.85
C SER A 453 14.93 -36.12 54.31
N ALA A 454 16.18 -36.60 54.35
CA ALA A 454 17.31 -35.88 53.77
C ALA A 454 17.19 -35.68 52.24
N GLN A 455 16.67 -36.69 51.53
CA GLN A 455 16.37 -36.58 50.10
C GLN A 455 15.23 -35.59 49.84
N LEU A 456 14.16 -35.63 50.63
CA LEU A 456 13.02 -34.70 50.57
C LEU A 456 13.50 -33.25 50.76
N GLN A 457 14.31 -33.01 51.79
CA GLN A 457 14.91 -31.72 52.11
C GLN A 457 15.72 -31.17 50.92
N SER A 458 16.51 -32.03 50.27
CA SER A 458 17.30 -31.66 49.08
C SER A 458 16.41 -31.28 47.89
N VAL A 459 15.36 -32.06 47.61
CA VAL A 459 14.44 -31.80 46.49
C VAL A 459 13.67 -30.50 46.71
N VAL A 460 13.12 -30.29 47.91
CA VAL A 460 12.42 -29.05 48.30
C VAL A 460 13.36 -27.84 48.16
N SER A 461 14.60 -27.91 48.64
CA SER A 461 15.56 -26.82 48.52
C SER A 461 15.93 -26.50 47.06
N SER A 462 16.16 -27.52 46.21
CA SER A 462 16.42 -27.28 44.78
C SER A 462 15.21 -26.71 44.03
N SER A 463 14.00 -27.18 44.35
CA SER A 463 12.75 -26.69 43.77
C SER A 463 12.50 -25.23 44.16
N GLN A 464 12.75 -24.87 45.42
CA GLN A 464 12.60 -23.50 45.90
C GLN A 464 13.63 -22.54 45.30
N GLU A 465 14.87 -22.99 45.06
CA GLU A 465 15.84 -22.22 44.27
C GLU A 465 15.41 -22.03 42.80
N GLU A 466 14.86 -23.06 42.16
CA GLU A 466 14.40 -22.99 40.77
C GLU A 466 13.17 -22.08 40.63
N ALA A 467 12.25 -22.10 41.60
CA ALA A 467 11.11 -21.21 41.68
C ALA A 467 11.54 -19.73 41.81
N LEU A 468 12.50 -19.42 42.69
CA LEU A 468 13.03 -18.05 42.84
C LEU A 468 13.73 -17.55 41.57
N LYS A 469 14.45 -18.41 40.84
CA LYS A 469 15.06 -18.07 39.54
C LYS A 469 13.98 -17.77 38.49
N LYS A 470 12.95 -18.62 38.41
CA LYS A 470 11.78 -18.42 37.52
C LYS A 470 11.01 -17.13 37.87
N GLU A 471 10.88 -16.77 39.14
CA GLU A 471 10.26 -15.49 39.56
C GLU A 471 11.10 -14.28 39.13
N GLU A 472 12.43 -14.32 39.29
CA GLU A 472 13.32 -13.27 38.78
C GLU A 472 13.25 -13.13 37.25
N GLU A 473 13.23 -14.24 36.51
CA GLU A 473 13.11 -14.26 35.04
C GLU A 473 11.77 -13.66 34.60
N LEU A 474 10.66 -14.06 35.22
CA LEU A 474 9.33 -13.52 34.94
C LEU A 474 9.25 -12.01 35.26
N LYS A 475 9.95 -11.55 36.30
CA LYS A 475 10.09 -10.12 36.64
C LYS A 475 10.90 -9.34 35.59
N LYS A 476 12.00 -9.91 35.09
CA LYS A 476 12.80 -9.33 33.98
C LYS A 476 11.98 -9.29 32.68
N LEU A 477 11.19 -10.33 32.41
CA LEU A 477 10.31 -10.40 31.24
C LEU A 477 9.23 -9.32 31.28
N LYS A 478 8.54 -9.14 32.42
CA LYS A 478 7.54 -8.06 32.61
C LYS A 478 8.12 -6.67 32.36
N ALA A 479 9.27 -6.34 32.95
CA ALA A 479 9.93 -5.07 32.72
C ALA A 479 10.33 -4.85 31.25
N THR A 480 10.64 -5.93 30.51
CA THR A 480 10.93 -5.87 29.07
C THR A 480 9.67 -5.58 28.26
N VAL A 481 8.55 -6.22 28.59
CA VAL A 481 7.24 -5.99 27.94
C VAL A 481 6.73 -4.58 28.21
N GLU A 482 6.84 -4.07 29.44
CA GLU A 482 6.49 -2.69 29.80
C GLU A 482 7.30 -1.65 29.00
N LEU A 483 8.60 -1.91 28.78
CA LEU A 483 9.48 -1.04 28.00
C LEU A 483 9.13 -1.09 26.50
N GLN A 484 8.86 -2.28 25.95
CA GLN A 484 8.40 -2.45 24.57
C GLN A 484 7.03 -1.78 24.33
N GLN A 485 6.11 -1.87 25.28
CA GLN A 485 4.80 -1.21 25.20
C GLN A 485 4.96 0.32 25.11
N ALA A 486 5.82 0.90 25.95
CA ALA A 486 6.12 2.34 25.90
C ALA A 486 6.81 2.77 24.58
N GLU A 487 7.67 1.91 24.01
CA GLU A 487 8.30 2.16 22.71
C GLU A 487 7.28 2.10 21.55
N ILE A 488 6.34 1.14 21.58
CA ILE A 488 5.22 1.04 20.64
C ILE A 488 4.33 2.28 20.72
N GLU A 489 3.96 2.72 21.92
CA GLU A 489 3.15 3.93 22.13
C GLU A 489 3.84 5.19 21.59
N LYS A 490 5.15 5.35 21.86
CA LYS A 490 5.95 6.44 21.29
C LYS A 490 6.01 6.38 19.76
N MET A 491 6.27 5.21 19.17
CA MET A 491 6.26 5.02 17.71
C MET A 491 4.88 5.35 17.10
N HIS A 492 3.80 5.11 17.83
CA HIS A 492 2.45 5.48 17.43
C HIS A 492 2.19 6.99 17.47
N GLU A 493 2.85 7.73 18.37
CA GLU A 493 2.82 9.19 18.46
C GLU A 493 3.69 9.85 17.37
N ASP A 494 4.94 9.39 17.23
CA ASP A 494 5.88 9.80 16.17
C ASP A 494 5.25 9.62 14.78
N LYS A 495 4.50 8.53 14.56
CA LYS A 495 3.72 8.31 13.34
C LYS A 495 2.62 9.35 13.15
N LYS A 496 1.80 9.66 14.15
CA LYS A 496 0.74 10.69 14.03
C LYS A 496 1.33 12.05 13.66
N GLU A 497 2.48 12.40 14.25
CA GLU A 497 3.17 13.65 13.95
C GLU A 497 3.69 13.67 12.49
N ALA A 498 4.23 12.55 12.01
CA ALA A 498 4.64 12.38 10.61
C ALA A 498 3.46 12.45 9.63
N ASP A 499 2.35 11.74 9.92
CA ASP A 499 1.11 11.77 9.12
C ASP A 499 0.52 13.20 9.05
N GLN A 500 0.62 13.98 10.14
CA GLN A 500 0.18 15.37 10.17
C GLN A 500 1.13 16.31 9.42
N LYS A 501 2.45 16.11 9.51
CA LYS A 501 3.45 16.83 8.70
C LYS A 501 3.25 16.58 7.21
N PHE A 502 2.96 15.34 6.81
CA PHE A 502 2.65 14.97 5.44
C PHE A 502 1.41 15.72 4.92
N LYS A 503 0.30 15.70 5.67
CA LYS A 503 -0.94 16.42 5.31
C LYS A 503 -0.77 17.94 5.26
N ASN A 504 0.17 18.51 5.99
CA ASN A 504 0.50 19.93 5.90
C ASN A 504 1.30 20.22 4.62
N LEU A 505 2.34 19.43 4.34
CA LEU A 505 3.14 19.52 3.11
C LEU A 505 2.30 19.30 1.84
N GLU A 506 1.32 18.40 1.89
CA GLU A 506 0.37 18.13 0.79
C GLU A 506 -0.49 19.36 0.49
N LYS A 507 -0.94 20.10 1.52
CA LYS A 507 -1.67 21.36 1.37
C LYS A 507 -0.77 22.50 0.87
N GLU A 508 0.44 22.62 1.40
CA GLU A 508 1.43 23.60 0.93
C GLU A 508 1.80 23.35 -0.54
N TYR A 509 1.96 22.09 -0.94
CA TYR A 509 2.21 21.72 -2.34
C TYR A 509 1.00 21.99 -3.24
N ALA A 510 -0.23 21.77 -2.77
CA ALA A 510 -1.44 22.15 -3.50
C ALA A 510 -1.54 23.67 -3.70
N ALA A 511 -1.35 24.47 -2.64
CA ALA A 511 -1.33 25.92 -2.73
C ALA A 511 -0.23 26.42 -3.68
N TYR A 512 0.98 25.89 -3.57
CA TYR A 512 2.09 26.22 -4.46
C TYR A 512 1.83 25.83 -5.93
N ARG A 513 1.05 24.77 -6.17
CA ARG A 513 0.62 24.35 -7.51
C ARG A 513 -0.42 25.28 -8.12
N ASP A 514 -1.25 25.91 -7.29
CA ASP A 514 -2.21 26.93 -7.71
C ASP A 514 -1.53 28.30 -7.90
N GLU A 515 -0.56 28.68 -7.06
CA GLU A 515 0.30 29.87 -7.26
C GLU A 515 1.20 29.76 -8.49
N GLN A 516 1.72 28.55 -8.79
CA GLN A 516 2.47 28.25 -10.02
C GLN A 516 1.59 28.17 -11.27
N ARG A 517 0.27 28.30 -11.17
CA ARG A 517 -0.62 28.19 -12.33
C ARG A 517 -0.43 29.41 -13.24
N PRO A 518 0.00 29.25 -14.50
CA PRO A 518 0.25 30.39 -15.37
C PRO A 518 -1.02 31.21 -15.56
N GLU A 519 -0.90 32.52 -15.32
CA GLU A 519 -1.90 33.53 -15.63
C GLU A 519 -2.35 33.36 -17.09
N ILE A 520 -3.65 33.12 -17.30
CA ILE A 520 -4.21 32.68 -18.58
C ILE A 520 -4.30 33.87 -19.54
N LYS A 521 -3.26 34.05 -20.36
CA LYS A 521 -3.09 35.25 -21.21
C LYS A 521 -3.87 35.21 -22.51
N THR A 522 -4.42 34.06 -22.88
CA THR A 522 -5.22 33.88 -24.09
C THR A 522 -6.44 32.97 -23.88
N GLU A 523 -7.49 33.22 -24.66
CA GLU A 523 -8.66 32.33 -24.81
C GLU A 523 -8.27 30.92 -25.28
N LEU A 524 -7.12 30.76 -25.93
CA LEU A 524 -6.61 29.45 -26.36
C LEU A 524 -6.07 28.65 -25.18
N GLU A 525 -5.28 29.27 -24.30
CA GLU A 525 -4.81 28.68 -23.04
C GLU A 525 -5.99 28.40 -22.10
N ARG A 526 -6.99 29.29 -22.04
CA ARG A 526 -8.23 29.07 -21.30
C ARG A 526 -8.92 27.78 -21.75
N ARG A 527 -9.14 27.62 -23.07
CA ARG A 527 -9.78 26.41 -23.63
C ARG A 527 -8.94 25.16 -23.45
N TYR A 528 -7.60 25.28 -23.47
CA TYR A 528 -6.71 24.16 -23.21
C TYR A 528 -6.79 23.69 -21.75
N GLU A 529 -6.72 24.61 -20.78
CA GLU A 529 -6.91 24.30 -19.36
C GLU A 529 -8.34 23.78 -19.07
N GLU A 530 -9.36 24.32 -19.75
CA GLU A 530 -10.74 23.86 -19.60
C GLU A 530 -10.95 22.46 -20.18
N ALA A 531 -10.33 22.13 -21.31
CA ALA A 531 -10.32 20.78 -21.89
C ALA A 531 -9.55 19.78 -21.01
N LYS A 532 -8.39 20.20 -20.47
CA LYS A 532 -7.56 19.43 -19.53
C LYS A 532 -8.28 19.17 -18.19
N TYR A 533 -9.04 20.15 -17.69
CA TYR A 533 -9.90 19.99 -16.51
C TYR A 533 -11.05 19.01 -16.78
N ARG A 534 -11.75 19.14 -17.92
CA ARG A 534 -12.79 18.18 -18.35
C ARG A 534 -12.22 16.76 -18.49
N LEU A 535 -11.01 16.61 -19.03
CA LEU A 535 -10.31 15.32 -19.13
C LEU A 535 -9.95 14.75 -17.75
N LYS A 536 -9.42 15.57 -16.83
CA LYS A 536 -9.15 15.15 -15.44
C LYS A 536 -10.42 14.62 -14.76
N ASN A 537 -11.51 15.37 -14.81
CA ASN A 537 -12.78 14.96 -14.22
C ASN A 537 -13.37 13.70 -14.88
N ALA A 538 -13.09 13.45 -16.17
CA ALA A 538 -13.48 12.23 -16.85
C ALA A 538 -12.64 11.02 -16.41
N LEU A 539 -11.32 11.20 -16.21
CA LEU A 539 -10.43 10.16 -15.71
C LEU A 539 -10.70 9.82 -14.24
N GLU A 540 -11.00 10.81 -13.40
CA GLU A 540 -11.41 10.57 -12.01
C GLU A 540 -12.71 9.77 -11.95
N LYS A 541 -13.73 10.12 -12.76
CA LYS A 541 -14.95 9.31 -12.88
C LYS A 541 -14.71 7.89 -13.39
N ILE A 542 -13.78 7.69 -14.33
CA ILE A 542 -13.41 6.34 -14.78
C ILE A 542 -12.81 5.55 -13.62
N HIS A 543 -11.94 6.16 -12.81
CA HIS A 543 -11.36 5.52 -11.64
C HIS A 543 -12.40 5.21 -10.56
N ASP A 544 -13.36 6.09 -10.31
CA ASP A 544 -14.51 5.84 -9.42
C ASP A 544 -15.32 4.62 -9.91
N TYR A 545 -15.58 4.52 -11.22
CA TYR A 545 -16.25 3.35 -11.81
C TYR A 545 -15.40 2.07 -11.75
N GLU A 546 -14.07 2.15 -11.87
CA GLU A 546 -13.17 1.01 -11.68
C GLU A 546 -13.18 0.51 -10.22
N LEU A 547 -13.18 1.42 -9.24
CA LEU A 547 -13.29 1.09 -7.82
C LEU A 547 -14.66 0.47 -7.48
N LEU A 548 -15.75 1.02 -8.04
CA LEU A 548 -17.10 0.44 -7.92
C LEU A 548 -17.18 -0.94 -8.58
N TYR A 549 -16.55 -1.14 -9.75
CA TYR A 549 -16.49 -2.42 -10.43
C TYR A 549 -15.67 -3.46 -9.64
N GLU A 550 -14.54 -3.07 -9.05
CA GLU A 550 -13.80 -3.93 -8.12
C GLU A 550 -14.60 -4.29 -6.86
N ALA A 551 -15.34 -3.33 -6.29
CA ALA A 551 -16.20 -3.57 -5.14
C ALA A 551 -17.35 -4.54 -5.49
N ALA A 552 -18.03 -4.31 -6.62
CA ALA A 552 -19.06 -5.22 -7.15
C ALA A 552 -18.51 -6.64 -7.33
N LYS A 553 -17.35 -6.79 -8.00
CA LYS A 553 -16.66 -8.07 -8.22
C LYS A 553 -16.20 -8.76 -6.93
N LYS A 554 -15.90 -8.02 -5.85
CA LYS A 554 -15.61 -8.58 -4.52
C LYS A 554 -16.88 -9.00 -3.77
N SER A 555 -18.04 -8.43 -4.12
CA SER A 555 -19.36 -8.67 -3.50
C SER A 555 -20.26 -9.66 -4.25
N GLU A 556 -19.84 -10.14 -5.43
CA GLU A 556 -20.60 -11.05 -6.31
C GLU A 556 -20.98 -12.39 -5.62
N ASN A 557 -20.30 -12.71 -4.50
CA ASN A 557 -20.61 -13.85 -3.63
C ASN A 557 -21.87 -13.68 -2.74
N ASP A 558 -22.37 -12.46 -2.52
CA ASP A 558 -23.30 -12.14 -1.41
C ASP A 558 -24.66 -11.58 -1.86
N GLY A 559 -24.90 -11.46 -3.18
CA GLY A 559 -26.21 -11.25 -3.83
C GLY A 559 -26.92 -9.91 -3.62
N SER A 560 -26.66 -9.19 -2.52
CA SER A 560 -27.38 -7.98 -2.10
C SER A 560 -27.30 -6.83 -3.14
N ILE A 561 -26.11 -6.60 -3.70
CA ILE A 561 -25.82 -5.49 -4.61
C ILE A 561 -26.54 -5.61 -5.97
N SER A 562 -27.03 -6.79 -6.35
CA SER A 562 -27.82 -6.96 -7.58
C SER A 562 -29.08 -6.10 -7.60
N LYS A 563 -29.73 -5.86 -6.44
CA LYS A 563 -30.92 -5.01 -6.37
C LYS A 563 -30.61 -3.53 -6.47
N HIS A 564 -29.54 -3.08 -5.80
CA HIS A 564 -29.17 -1.67 -5.83
C HIS A 564 -28.77 -1.22 -7.25
N LEU A 565 -28.06 -2.10 -7.98
CA LEU A 565 -27.74 -1.88 -9.39
C LEU A 565 -28.97 -1.98 -10.31
N GLU A 566 -29.99 -2.77 -9.98
CA GLU A 566 -31.27 -2.74 -10.69
C GLU A 566 -32.03 -1.42 -10.46
N GLU A 567 -31.99 -0.87 -9.25
CA GLU A 567 -32.61 0.41 -8.87
C GLU A 567 -31.89 1.60 -9.54
N GLU A 568 -30.56 1.70 -9.46
CA GLU A 568 -29.78 2.72 -10.19
C GLU A 568 -30.00 2.63 -11.72
N LEU A 569 -30.09 1.40 -12.26
CA LEU A 569 -30.36 1.19 -13.69
C LEU A 569 -31.79 1.60 -14.10
N ILE A 570 -32.74 1.66 -13.16
CA ILE A 570 -34.07 2.25 -13.39
C ILE A 570 -33.97 3.78 -13.38
N GLU A 571 -33.31 4.38 -12.38
CA GLU A 571 -33.14 5.84 -12.30
C GLU A 571 -32.41 6.41 -13.53
N VAL A 572 -31.34 5.75 -14.00
CA VAL A 572 -30.61 6.14 -15.22
C VAL A 572 -31.48 6.05 -16.47
N LYS A 573 -32.38 5.05 -16.56
CA LYS A 573 -33.35 4.95 -17.67
C LYS A 573 -34.40 6.05 -17.61
N GLU A 574 -34.93 6.38 -16.43
CA GLU A 574 -35.90 7.45 -16.27
C GLU A 574 -35.30 8.84 -16.56
N PHE A 575 -34.05 9.07 -16.12
CA PHE A 575 -33.29 10.27 -16.43
C PHE A 575 -33.00 10.40 -17.93
N ASN A 576 -32.54 9.33 -18.60
CA ASN A 576 -32.33 9.35 -20.04
C ASN A 576 -33.65 9.57 -20.81
N ALA A 577 -34.73 8.90 -20.41
CA ALA A 577 -36.06 9.13 -20.97
C ALA A 577 -36.58 10.56 -20.69
N HIS A 578 -36.10 11.26 -19.66
CA HIS A 578 -36.38 12.68 -19.44
C HIS A 578 -35.57 13.56 -20.41
N LEU A 579 -34.28 13.27 -20.61
CA LEU A 579 -33.45 13.98 -21.59
C LEU A 579 -34.00 13.83 -23.02
N GLU A 580 -34.41 12.63 -23.43
CA GLU A 580 -35.06 12.39 -24.73
C GLU A 580 -36.33 13.25 -24.91
N ARG A 581 -37.17 13.36 -23.88
CA ARG A 581 -38.34 14.27 -23.88
C ARG A 581 -37.95 15.76 -23.95
N GLN A 582 -36.84 16.16 -23.33
CA GLN A 582 -36.33 17.54 -23.45
C GLN A 582 -35.79 17.81 -24.85
N PHE A 583 -35.01 16.89 -25.44
CA PHE A 583 -34.49 17.04 -26.80
C PHE A 583 -35.60 17.03 -27.86
N GLN A 584 -36.64 16.21 -27.71
CA GLN A 584 -37.80 16.26 -28.61
C GLN A 584 -38.49 17.63 -28.53
N SER A 585 -38.78 18.12 -27.32
CA SER A 585 -39.39 19.45 -27.11
C SER A 585 -38.53 20.58 -27.70
N GLN A 586 -37.20 20.52 -27.55
CA GLN A 586 -36.29 21.47 -28.20
C GLN A 586 -36.32 21.37 -29.73
N SER A 587 -36.40 20.15 -30.29
CA SER A 587 -36.53 19.92 -31.72
C SER A 587 -37.84 20.52 -32.26
N ASP A 588 -38.96 20.29 -31.58
CA ASP A 588 -40.29 20.80 -31.93
C ASP A 588 -40.30 22.34 -31.93
N ILE A 589 -39.67 22.96 -30.92
CA ILE A 589 -39.48 24.42 -30.83
C ILE A 589 -38.62 24.93 -31.99
N ILE A 590 -37.51 24.25 -32.31
CA ILE A 590 -36.62 24.61 -33.43
C ILE A 590 -37.36 24.50 -34.77
N GLU A 591 -38.21 23.49 -34.96
CA GLU A 591 -39.02 23.35 -36.18
C GLU A 591 -40.11 24.43 -36.28
N ALA A 592 -40.79 24.75 -35.17
CA ALA A 592 -41.75 25.86 -35.12
C ALA A 592 -41.08 27.22 -35.43
N LEU A 593 -39.87 27.46 -34.93
CA LEU A 593 -39.08 28.65 -35.23
C LEU A 593 -38.61 28.69 -36.69
N LYS A 594 -38.12 27.58 -37.24
CA LYS A 594 -37.79 27.46 -38.67
C LYS A 594 -39.00 27.77 -39.55
N LYS A 595 -40.18 27.25 -39.20
CA LYS A 595 -41.43 27.50 -39.93
C LYS A 595 -41.81 28.98 -39.92
N LYS A 596 -41.75 29.65 -38.76
CA LYS A 596 -41.94 31.11 -38.66
C LYS A 596 -40.93 31.89 -39.51
N LEU A 597 -39.65 31.53 -39.45
CA LEU A 597 -38.59 32.21 -40.21
C LEU A 597 -38.79 32.08 -41.74
N LEU A 598 -39.25 30.91 -42.21
CA LEU A 598 -39.63 30.70 -43.61
C LEU A 598 -40.89 31.51 -44.01
N GLN A 599 -41.89 31.62 -43.14
CA GLN A 599 -43.07 32.46 -43.37
C GLN A 599 -42.69 33.94 -43.46
N HIS A 600 -41.90 34.44 -42.51
CA HIS A 600 -41.40 35.82 -42.51
C HIS A 600 -40.54 36.12 -43.74
N ARG A 601 -39.66 35.19 -44.15
CA ARG A 601 -38.88 35.33 -45.39
C ARG A 601 -39.78 35.40 -46.63
N SER A 602 -40.77 34.52 -46.75
CA SER A 602 -41.74 34.54 -47.86
C SER A 602 -42.55 35.85 -47.89
N PHE A 603 -42.84 36.44 -46.73
CA PHE A 603 -43.45 37.76 -46.64
C PHE A 603 -42.49 38.86 -47.13
N CYS A 604 -41.24 38.91 -46.67
CA CYS A 604 -40.23 39.86 -47.17
C CYS A 604 -40.03 39.74 -48.70
N ASP A 605 -39.95 38.51 -49.22
CA ASP A 605 -39.81 38.25 -50.65
C ASP A 605 -41.05 38.70 -51.45
N LYS A 606 -42.25 38.74 -50.84
CA LYS A 606 -43.45 39.34 -51.44
C LYS A 606 -43.45 40.87 -51.33
N ILE A 607 -43.03 41.46 -50.20
CA ILE A 607 -42.90 42.91 -50.04
C ILE A 607 -41.90 43.49 -51.06
N ASN A 608 -40.76 42.84 -51.27
CA ASN A 608 -39.75 43.27 -52.24
C ASN A 608 -40.36 43.31 -53.66
N LYS A 609 -41.03 42.23 -54.11
CA LYS A 609 -41.72 42.18 -55.41
C LYS A 609 -42.84 43.21 -55.56
N LEU A 610 -43.52 43.57 -54.47
CA LEU A 610 -44.50 44.64 -54.48
C LEU A 610 -43.86 46.03 -54.55
N SER A 611 -42.66 46.22 -54.00
CA SER A 611 -41.90 47.48 -54.13
C SER A 611 -41.32 47.72 -55.53
N GLU A 612 -41.26 46.69 -56.38
CA GLU A 612 -40.91 46.78 -57.80
C GLU A 612 -42.09 47.25 -58.69
N LEU A 613 -43.30 47.40 -58.12
CA LEU A 613 -44.47 47.92 -58.84
C LEU A 613 -44.58 49.44 -58.69
N GLU A 614 -44.89 50.15 -59.78
CA GLU A 614 -45.12 51.61 -59.73
C GLU A 614 -46.56 51.98 -59.28
N ASP A 615 -47.53 51.07 -59.47
CA ASP A 615 -48.93 51.34 -59.09
C ASP A 615 -49.21 51.04 -57.61
N ALA A 616 -49.19 52.11 -56.80
CA ALA A 616 -49.60 52.09 -55.40
C ALA A 616 -51.04 51.60 -55.17
N SER A 617 -51.92 51.61 -56.19
CA SER A 617 -53.28 51.02 -56.08
C SER A 617 -53.21 49.50 -55.98
N ARG A 618 -52.52 48.87 -56.92
CA ARG A 618 -52.31 47.43 -56.98
C ARG A 618 -51.51 46.91 -55.79
N ILE A 619 -50.47 47.61 -55.35
CA ILE A 619 -49.74 47.26 -54.12
C ILE A 619 -50.69 47.20 -52.92
N GLN A 620 -51.52 48.24 -52.75
CA GLN A 620 -52.48 48.33 -51.67
C GLN A 620 -53.50 47.18 -51.70
N GLU A 621 -53.95 46.76 -52.89
CA GLU A 621 -54.88 45.65 -53.07
C GLU A 621 -54.23 44.28 -52.81
N GLU A 622 -53.05 44.00 -53.37
CA GLU A 622 -52.32 42.74 -53.14
C GLU A 622 -51.89 42.55 -51.68
N LEU A 623 -51.62 43.64 -50.94
CA LEU A 623 -51.41 43.62 -49.48
C LEU A 623 -52.69 43.35 -48.69
N VAL A 624 -53.83 43.94 -49.06
CA VAL A 624 -55.13 43.66 -48.42
C VAL A 624 -55.56 42.21 -48.65
N MET A 625 -55.30 41.66 -49.84
CA MET A 625 -55.56 40.25 -50.13
C MET A 625 -54.64 39.34 -49.32
N PHE A 626 -53.33 39.59 -49.30
CA PHE A 626 -52.39 38.81 -48.48
C PHE A 626 -52.75 38.84 -46.98
N SER A 627 -53.20 39.98 -46.47
CA SER A 627 -53.65 40.13 -45.09
C SER A 627 -54.91 39.30 -44.77
N ARG A 628 -55.88 39.25 -45.70
CA ARG A 628 -57.09 38.40 -45.57
C ARG A 628 -56.78 36.91 -45.65
N GLU A 629 -55.76 36.54 -46.42
CA GLU A 629 -55.30 35.16 -46.58
C GLU A 629 -54.47 34.66 -45.38
N ASN A 630 -53.85 35.57 -44.61
CA ASN A 630 -52.88 35.23 -43.57
C ASN A 630 -53.18 35.96 -42.24
N ASN A 631 -53.88 35.31 -41.31
CA ASN A 631 -54.17 35.85 -39.97
C ASN A 631 -52.96 35.87 -38.99
N CYS A 632 -51.73 35.76 -39.51
CA CYS A 632 -50.48 35.85 -38.72
C CYS A 632 -49.98 37.30 -38.60
N ASP A 633 -48.87 37.50 -37.89
CA ASP A 633 -48.34 38.85 -37.61
C ASP A 633 -47.86 39.56 -38.89
N GLU A 634 -47.32 38.81 -39.86
CA GLU A 634 -46.99 39.28 -41.21
C GLU A 634 -48.22 39.83 -41.94
N GLY A 635 -49.39 39.21 -41.78
CA GLY A 635 -50.64 39.71 -42.37
C GLY A 635 -51.20 40.95 -41.67
N LYS A 636 -50.93 41.13 -40.37
CA LYS A 636 -51.23 42.38 -39.65
C LYS A 636 -50.30 43.51 -40.14
N ILE A 637 -49.02 43.21 -40.36
CA ILE A 637 -48.06 44.16 -40.94
C ILE A 637 -48.48 44.54 -42.36
N ALA A 638 -48.92 43.58 -43.19
CA ALA A 638 -49.45 43.85 -44.53
C ALA A 638 -50.68 44.76 -44.52
N ALA A 639 -51.63 44.56 -43.59
CA ALA A 639 -52.76 45.48 -43.41
C ALA A 639 -52.30 46.91 -43.05
N ASN A 640 -51.35 47.04 -42.12
CA ASN A 640 -50.83 48.33 -41.69
C ASN A 640 -50.13 49.07 -42.84
N ILE A 641 -49.31 48.38 -43.63
CA ILE A 641 -48.66 48.95 -44.82
C ILE A 641 -49.73 49.38 -45.85
N ALA A 642 -50.75 48.55 -46.09
CA ALA A 642 -51.84 48.90 -47.00
C ALA A 642 -52.66 50.13 -46.53
N LEU A 643 -52.86 50.28 -45.22
CA LEU A 643 -53.50 51.48 -44.64
C LEU A 643 -52.63 52.73 -44.83
N ILE A 644 -51.32 52.64 -44.59
CA ILE A 644 -50.37 53.73 -44.82
C ILE A 644 -50.39 54.17 -46.29
N ILE A 645 -50.31 53.22 -47.23
CA ILE A 645 -50.38 53.52 -48.68
C ILE A 645 -51.73 54.16 -49.03
N LYS A 646 -52.85 53.63 -48.51
CA LYS A 646 -54.20 54.17 -48.73
C LYS A 646 -54.34 55.62 -48.29
N ASP A 647 -53.71 56.00 -47.18
CA ASP A 647 -53.83 57.35 -46.61
C ASP A 647 -52.82 58.34 -47.22
N ILE A 648 -51.62 57.88 -47.61
CA ILE A 648 -50.72 58.65 -48.49
C ILE A 648 -51.44 59.03 -49.79
N ARG A 649 -52.11 58.06 -50.44
CA ARG A 649 -52.85 58.28 -51.71
C ARG A 649 -54.06 59.23 -51.57
N LYS A 650 -54.60 59.43 -50.37
CA LYS A 650 -55.63 60.45 -50.12
C LYS A 650 -55.02 61.84 -49.92
N ASN A 651 -53.89 61.93 -49.23
CA ASN A 651 -53.26 63.20 -48.86
C ASN A 651 -52.48 63.84 -50.02
N THR A 652 -52.16 63.10 -51.09
CA THR A 652 -51.44 63.60 -52.28
C THR A 652 -52.12 64.72 -53.10
N PHE A 653 -53.26 65.26 -52.65
CA PHE A 653 -53.94 66.40 -53.27
C PHE A 653 -53.89 67.73 -52.48
N TYR A 654 -53.22 67.80 -51.32
CA TYR A 654 -53.10 69.05 -50.54
C TYR A 654 -51.68 69.33 -50.00
N SER A 655 -50.97 70.17 -50.77
CA SER A 655 -49.83 71.03 -50.36
C SER A 655 -48.53 70.37 -49.83
N PRO A 656 -47.39 71.09 -49.87
CA PRO A 656 -46.16 70.69 -49.18
C PRO A 656 -46.35 70.67 -47.66
N LEU A 657 -45.69 69.73 -46.98
CA LEU A 657 -45.61 69.67 -45.52
C LEU A 657 -44.68 70.77 -44.98
N GLU A 658 -45.25 71.91 -44.58
CA GLU A 658 -44.55 72.86 -43.71
C GLU A 658 -44.30 72.21 -42.33
N ILE A 659 -43.05 71.85 -42.04
CA ILE A 659 -42.67 71.30 -40.73
C ILE A 659 -42.65 72.42 -39.70
N SER A 660 -43.80 72.67 -39.06
CA SER A 660 -43.93 73.65 -37.99
C SER A 660 -43.16 73.18 -36.74
N THR A 661 -41.96 73.71 -36.54
CA THR A 661 -41.10 73.44 -35.37
C THR A 661 -41.56 74.17 -34.10
N ALA A 662 -42.63 74.97 -34.17
CA ALA A 662 -43.05 75.90 -33.12
C ALA A 662 -43.58 75.25 -31.82
N HIS A 663 -43.97 73.97 -31.84
CA HIS A 663 -44.73 73.33 -30.74
C HIS A 663 -44.12 72.04 -30.20
N HIS A 664 -42.84 71.75 -30.48
CA HIS A 664 -42.12 70.65 -29.83
C HIS A 664 -41.01 71.18 -28.93
N LYS A 665 -41.34 71.37 -27.64
CA LYS A 665 -40.34 71.53 -26.58
C LYS A 665 -39.60 70.21 -26.40
N ILE A 666 -38.50 70.04 -27.13
CA ILE A 666 -37.53 68.97 -26.92
C ILE A 666 -36.91 69.18 -25.53
N ARG A 667 -37.46 68.52 -24.51
CA ARG A 667 -36.77 68.31 -23.24
C ARG A 667 -35.67 67.28 -23.47
N PRO A 668 -34.43 67.53 -23.04
CA PRO A 668 -33.44 66.47 -22.91
C PRO A 668 -34.01 65.35 -22.02
N TYR A 669 -33.90 64.10 -22.46
CA TYR A 669 -34.47 62.96 -21.73
C TYR A 669 -33.53 62.56 -20.59
N SER A 670 -33.68 63.21 -19.43
CA SER A 670 -32.92 62.90 -18.22
C SER A 670 -33.42 61.59 -17.61
N SER A 671 -32.78 60.48 -17.97
CA SER A 671 -33.05 59.16 -17.38
C SER A 671 -32.50 59.07 -15.95
N VAL A 672 -33.35 59.41 -14.98
CA VAL A 672 -33.24 58.97 -13.59
C VAL A 672 -34.31 57.89 -13.38
N ASP A 673 -34.03 56.91 -12.53
CA ASP A 673 -34.80 55.68 -12.31
C ASP A 673 -34.98 54.76 -13.55
N SER A 674 -33.94 53.97 -13.79
CA SER A 674 -34.11 52.52 -13.91
C SER A 674 -33.08 51.85 -13.00
N SER A 675 -33.53 51.37 -11.83
CA SER A 675 -32.71 50.67 -10.85
C SER A 675 -32.05 49.42 -11.45
N ALA A 676 -30.74 49.28 -11.27
CA ALA A 676 -29.99 48.16 -11.82
C ALA A 676 -30.23 46.87 -11.02
N GLU A 677 -30.85 45.86 -11.64
CA GLU A 677 -30.83 44.50 -11.12
C GLU A 677 -30.89 43.44 -12.25
N TRP A 678 -29.82 43.39 -13.06
CA TRP A 678 -29.50 42.24 -13.91
C TRP A 678 -28.06 41.81 -13.65
N GLN A 679 -27.91 40.76 -12.86
CA GLN A 679 -26.61 40.22 -12.44
C GLN A 679 -25.84 39.63 -13.63
N SER A 680 -24.82 40.37 -14.11
CA SER A 680 -23.87 39.87 -15.10
C SER A 680 -22.59 39.42 -14.40
N ASN A 681 -22.44 38.11 -14.19
CA ASN A 681 -21.21 37.54 -13.64
C ASN A 681 -20.07 37.60 -14.68
N SER A 682 -19.31 38.69 -14.67
CA SER A 682 -18.09 38.88 -15.47
C SER A 682 -17.08 39.70 -14.68
N SER A 683 -16.49 39.09 -13.66
CA SER A 683 -15.52 39.71 -12.76
C SER A 683 -14.07 39.49 -13.22
N GLU A 684 -13.52 40.44 -13.98
CA GLU A 684 -12.07 40.67 -14.08
C GLU A 684 -11.81 42.07 -14.64
N GLY A 685 -10.85 42.80 -14.06
CA GLY A 685 -10.61 44.22 -14.37
C GLY A 685 -10.32 45.10 -13.16
N ILE A 686 -9.44 44.67 -12.26
CA ILE A 686 -8.90 45.54 -11.20
C ILE A 686 -7.49 45.99 -11.62
N VAL A 687 -7.28 47.30 -11.60
CA VAL A 687 -6.06 47.99 -12.00
C VAL A 687 -4.97 47.79 -10.93
N SER A 688 -3.71 47.66 -11.36
CA SER A 688 -2.54 47.61 -10.48
C SER A 688 -2.37 48.91 -9.66
N PRO A 689 -2.26 48.84 -8.33
CA PRO A 689 -1.71 49.93 -7.54
C PRO A 689 -0.18 49.79 -7.43
N ASP A 690 0.56 50.81 -7.87
CA ASP A 690 1.80 51.31 -7.23
C ASP A 690 2.46 52.39 -8.13
N GLU A 691 2.01 53.63 -7.97
CA GLU A 691 2.84 54.83 -8.18
C GLU A 691 2.57 55.78 -7.00
N HIS A 692 3.51 55.90 -6.06
CA HIS A 692 3.65 57.08 -5.21
C HIS A 692 5.06 57.22 -4.61
N ASP A 693 5.66 58.36 -4.94
CA ASP A 693 6.66 59.15 -4.20
C ASP A 693 8.14 58.67 -4.10
N GLU A 694 9.02 59.66 -4.38
CA GLU A 694 10.52 59.71 -4.39
C GLU A 694 11.28 59.01 -5.55
#